data_AF-A0A135VPW1-F1
#
_entry.id   AF-A0A135VPW1-F1
#
_cell.length_a   1.000
_cell.length_b   1.000
_cell.length_c   1.000
_cell.angle_alpha   90.00
_cell.angle_beta   90.00
_cell.angle_gamma   90.00
#
_symmetry.space_group_name_H-M   'P 1'
#
loop_
_entity.id
_entity.type
_entity.pdbx_description
1 polymer ?
#
loop_
_entity_poly.entity_id
_entity_poly.type
_entity_poly.pdbx_seq_one_letter_code
_entity_poly.pdbx_strand_id
1 'polypeptide(L)'
;MSKIHRAFAFLFLVLFLVSVITPVAFNENLRLGTSPEMPFEPATTNFVVDIRIYNNLMAFNDDDFEFRVRNGTIPLNNAWVRLYNTTSGLLEDEEQTDGNGYARFINLPQGTYQWNVSHPSDTLTPDKTGQIVSDGPEANVQIIFGNIDWENDDDDLNATITDIESKLANNLNFSIHRTIDDSIWAQVEVINGRADFTDLPEDSYTWKLSVLYDPTYAGYLLASGTVESNGTQLLVHQSIGPITGDPDYYDLEVFAYYETSLSPIVGADVEVTFKNGTIYDSKVTPANGTVIFTDLPAEFMNWSVTYLGQPVGQGNYSYDLTALDADLRDPVISSPGDLDVLLDTENVTLIWTVEDEYPSSIRVYVDGVLNVTIDWVNVTYDYVYNVSALFPQFIIGYYEIKLRAIDLNSNFAEDTITLRFFENVTPVIEGPEPVEFVFGETGYSLSWNVTDEYPNMYEIRDNDEPFANGTIDPDEPVITISLNGLEVGVHNFTLYANDTSGNTAMHSVLVTVIGDDVPPVISYTPPDIYYTQGARNQIYNWTATDDFMDYYEILINGVVVETDDWTTTNIEFDFAGLIQGEHNVTLRVYDRSDNMAESTVMVFVSASTTSVYLTWILGITAGVIVIIAIVWFVRYR
;
A
#
# COMPACT_ATOMS: atom_id res chain seq x y z
N MET A 1 62.55 6.08 6.51
CA MET A 1 62.45 6.75 5.22
C MET A 1 61.41 7.86 5.34
N SER A 2 61.84 9.12 5.10
CA SER A 2 61.12 10.38 4.82
C SER A 2 59.57 10.39 4.83
N LYS A 3 58.89 11.10 5.74
CA LYS A 3 58.42 12.53 5.67
C LYS A 3 57.37 12.80 4.57
N ILE A 4 56.10 13.02 4.94
CA ILE A 4 55.43 14.34 5.20
C ILE A 4 55.24 15.16 3.92
N HIS A 5 54.02 15.66 3.67
CA HIS A 5 53.61 17.08 3.43
C HIS A 5 52.06 17.11 3.35
N ARG A 6 51.33 17.73 4.29
CA ARG A 6 50.95 19.17 4.36
C ARG A 6 50.12 19.57 3.12
N ALA A 7 48.89 20.11 3.20
CA ALA A 7 48.48 21.31 3.93
C ALA A 7 47.01 21.71 3.59
N PHE A 8 46.50 22.78 4.23
CA PHE A 8 45.41 23.69 3.83
C PHE A 8 43.96 23.12 3.82
N ALA A 9 42.94 23.66 4.52
CA ALA A 9 42.38 25.00 4.68
C ALA A 9 41.09 25.21 3.86
N PHE A 10 40.07 25.73 4.55
CA PHE A 10 39.13 26.77 4.12
C PHE A 10 37.89 26.42 3.25
N LEU A 11 36.81 27.17 3.56
CA LEU A 11 35.61 27.51 2.76
C LEU A 11 34.49 26.43 2.71
N PHE A 12 33.27 26.55 3.28
CA PHE A 12 32.30 27.63 3.59
C PHE A 12 31.40 28.06 2.40
N LEU A 13 30.14 27.58 2.36
CA LEU A 13 28.90 28.14 1.75
C LEU A 13 27.86 26.99 1.69
N VAL A 14 26.55 27.11 1.87
CA VAL A 14 25.60 28.17 2.27
C VAL A 14 24.22 27.48 2.46
N LEU A 15 23.38 28.13 3.27
CA LEU A 15 21.92 28.06 3.44
C LEU A 15 21.09 26.90 2.84
N PHE A 16 20.10 26.47 3.62
CA PHE A 16 18.64 26.61 3.43
C PHE A 16 18.00 25.76 4.57
N LEU A 17 16.82 25.98 5.16
CA LEU A 17 15.83 27.04 5.34
C LEU A 17 14.81 26.41 6.35
N VAL A 18 14.11 27.21 7.16
CA VAL A 18 12.82 26.88 7.85
C VAL A 18 12.90 25.81 8.98
N SER A 19 12.20 25.84 10.10
CA SER A 19 11.55 26.81 10.99
C SER A 19 10.92 25.95 12.12
N VAL A 20 10.86 26.43 13.38
CA VAL A 20 9.67 26.35 14.27
C VAL A 20 9.38 24.91 14.82
N ILE A 21 9.40 24.53 16.12
CA ILE A 21 8.98 25.16 17.41
C ILE A 21 9.68 24.44 18.60
N THR A 22 9.71 25.19 19.70
CA THR A 22 10.24 25.05 21.07
C THR A 22 9.96 23.78 21.89
N PRO A 23 10.71 23.58 22.99
CA PRO A 23 10.19 23.01 24.23
C PRO A 23 9.97 24.09 25.30
N VAL A 24 8.89 23.91 26.06
CA VAL A 24 8.45 24.74 27.20
C VAL A 24 9.05 24.21 28.49
N ALA A 25 9.65 25.09 29.32
CA ALA A 25 9.63 24.94 30.78
C ALA A 25 10.08 26.23 31.51
N PHE A 26 9.16 26.73 32.34
CA PHE A 26 9.31 27.28 33.69
C PHE A 26 10.33 28.40 34.03
N ASN A 27 9.69 29.57 34.26
CA ASN A 27 9.61 30.33 35.51
C ASN A 27 10.60 31.48 35.83
N GLU A 28 9.95 32.56 36.31
CA GLU A 28 10.42 33.56 37.26
C GLU A 28 11.51 34.57 36.82
N ASN A 29 11.12 35.81 36.51
CA ASN A 29 10.92 36.87 37.52
C ASN A 29 10.83 38.29 36.91
N LEU A 30 10.10 39.16 37.64
CA LEU A 30 10.34 40.61 37.82
C LEU A 30 10.03 41.59 36.67
N ARG A 31 8.95 42.38 36.81
CA ARG A 31 8.98 43.75 37.39
C ARG A 31 7.68 44.53 37.16
N LEU A 32 7.17 45.12 38.25
CA LEU A 32 6.16 46.16 38.26
C LEU A 32 6.65 47.41 37.52
N GLY A 33 5.86 47.87 36.56
CA GLY A 33 5.81 49.24 36.08
C GLY A 33 4.40 49.77 36.28
N THR A 34 4.28 50.84 37.05
CA THR A 34 3.06 51.56 37.45
C THR A 34 2.36 52.26 36.29
N SER A 35 1.03 52.27 36.27
CA SER A 35 0.18 53.23 35.52
C SER A 35 -1.24 53.25 36.15
N PRO A 36 -1.98 54.36 36.07
CA PRO A 36 -2.52 55.11 37.21
C PRO A 36 -3.87 54.58 37.73
N GLU A 37 -4.15 54.91 38.99
CA GLU A 37 -5.46 54.78 39.63
C GLU A 37 -6.58 55.33 38.73
N MET A 38 -7.45 54.43 38.28
CA MET A 38 -8.82 54.80 37.95
C MET A 38 -9.65 54.80 39.24
N PRO A 39 -10.60 55.73 39.40
CA PRO A 39 -11.45 55.76 40.58
C PRO A 39 -12.23 54.45 40.70
N PHE A 40 -12.31 53.94 41.92
CA PHE A 40 -13.11 52.79 42.32
C PHE A 40 -14.59 53.06 42.00
N GLU A 41 -15.08 52.49 40.91
CA GLU A 41 -16.51 52.19 40.76
C GLU A 41 -16.78 50.91 41.57
N PRO A 42 -17.70 50.90 42.56
CA PRO A 42 -18.10 49.66 43.19
C PRO A 42 -18.66 48.74 42.10
N ALA A 43 -18.12 47.52 41.98
CA ALA A 43 -18.60 46.54 41.02
C ALA A 43 -20.11 46.38 41.18
N THR A 44 -20.86 46.61 40.09
CA THR A 44 -22.29 46.34 40.05
C THR A 44 -22.51 44.89 40.51
N THR A 45 -23.35 44.71 41.52
CA THR A 45 -23.76 43.39 42.01
C THR A 45 -24.36 42.61 40.84
N ASN A 46 -23.67 41.56 40.38
CA ASN A 46 -24.14 40.76 39.25
C ASN A 46 -24.94 39.58 39.79
N PHE A 47 -26.17 39.85 40.23
CA PHE A 47 -27.04 38.83 40.77
C PHE A 47 -27.47 37.85 39.67
N VAL A 48 -27.15 36.59 39.87
CA VAL A 48 -27.60 35.46 39.07
C VAL A 48 -28.62 34.71 39.91
N VAL A 49 -29.83 34.55 39.36
CA VAL A 49 -30.94 33.84 39.99
C VAL A 49 -31.30 32.68 39.08
N ASP A 50 -31.09 31.46 39.57
CA ASP A 50 -31.59 30.25 38.92
C ASP A 50 -32.83 29.78 39.66
N ILE A 51 -33.82 29.30 38.92
CA ILE A 51 -35.08 28.84 39.49
C ILE A 51 -35.31 27.41 39.01
N ARG A 52 -35.63 26.54 39.95
CA ARG A 52 -36.00 25.15 39.69
C ARG A 52 -37.42 24.92 40.19
N ILE A 53 -38.25 24.33 39.35
CA ILE A 53 -39.56 23.78 39.70
C ILE A 53 -39.35 22.33 40.13
N TYR A 54 -40.00 21.91 41.21
CA TYR A 54 -39.89 20.55 41.74
C TYR A 54 -41.13 20.20 42.57
N ASN A 55 -41.28 18.93 42.93
CA ASN A 55 -42.32 18.48 43.86
C ASN A 55 -41.68 18.01 45.16
N ASN A 56 -41.77 18.84 46.19
CA ASN A 56 -41.35 18.54 47.54
C ASN A 56 -42.19 17.39 48.09
N LEU A 57 -41.52 16.41 48.70
CA LEU A 57 -42.14 15.18 49.22
C LEU A 57 -42.94 14.37 48.18
N MET A 58 -42.73 14.59 46.87
CA MET A 58 -43.48 13.92 45.79
C MET A 58 -44.99 14.17 45.87
N ALA A 59 -45.40 15.33 46.40
CA ALA A 59 -46.81 15.72 46.42
C ALA A 59 -47.25 16.16 45.00
N PHE A 60 -48.50 15.85 44.65
CA PHE A 60 -49.15 16.36 43.43
C PHE A 60 -50.16 17.42 43.84
N ASN A 61 -49.63 18.62 44.06
CA ASN A 61 -50.33 19.81 44.50
C ASN A 61 -49.81 21.03 43.72
N ASP A 62 -49.99 22.26 44.22
CA ASP A 62 -49.43 23.44 43.56
C ASP A 62 -47.88 23.40 43.49
N ASP A 63 -47.29 24.04 42.49
CA ASP A 63 -45.85 24.01 42.23
C ASP A 63 -44.97 24.50 43.38
N ASP A 64 -43.83 23.81 43.58
CA ASP A 64 -42.75 24.28 44.46
C ASP A 64 -41.61 24.90 43.66
N PHE A 65 -41.09 26.02 44.16
CA PHE A 65 -40.00 26.76 43.53
C PHE A 65 -38.79 26.84 44.45
N GLU A 66 -37.64 26.42 43.95
CA GLU A 66 -36.34 26.63 44.58
C GLU A 66 -35.57 27.69 43.81
N PHE A 67 -35.36 28.84 44.46
CA PHE A 67 -34.52 29.91 43.97
C PHE A 67 -33.10 29.71 44.46
N ARG A 68 -32.12 29.81 43.57
CA ARG A 68 -30.69 29.88 43.91
C ARG A 68 -30.14 31.24 43.52
N VAL A 69 -29.80 32.05 44.53
CA VAL A 69 -29.28 33.40 44.34
C VAL A 69 -27.77 33.43 44.55
N ARG A 70 -27.06 33.99 43.58
CA ARG A 70 -25.59 34.13 43.59
C ARG A 70 -25.20 35.54 43.18
N ASN A 71 -24.08 36.04 43.71
CA ASN A 71 -23.39 37.19 43.14
C ASN A 71 -22.22 36.68 42.30
N GLY A 72 -22.38 36.73 40.97
CA GLY A 72 -21.54 35.96 40.06
C GLY A 72 -21.69 34.46 40.33
N THR A 73 -20.64 33.82 40.85
CA THR A 73 -20.62 32.38 41.18
C THR A 73 -20.81 32.09 42.68
N ILE A 74 -20.77 33.11 43.53
CA ILE A 74 -20.78 32.96 45.00
C ILE A 74 -22.23 32.96 45.51
N PRO A 75 -22.69 31.93 46.24
CA PRO A 75 -24.00 31.95 46.85
C PRO A 75 -24.19 33.08 47.86
N LEU A 76 -25.35 33.73 47.82
CA LEU A 76 -25.67 34.82 48.73
C LEU A 76 -26.47 34.31 49.91
N ASN A 77 -26.01 34.55 51.13
CA ASN A 77 -26.76 34.29 52.35
C ASN A 77 -27.61 35.50 52.74
N ASN A 78 -28.85 35.26 53.18
CA ASN A 78 -29.84 36.26 53.61
C ASN A 78 -30.30 37.25 52.53
N ALA A 79 -30.17 36.94 51.24
CA ALA A 79 -30.82 37.70 50.18
C ALA A 79 -32.34 37.49 50.26
N TRP A 80 -33.11 38.57 50.14
CA TRP A 80 -34.56 38.45 50.12
C TRP A 80 -35.02 38.01 48.75
N VAL A 81 -35.83 36.96 48.68
CA VAL A 81 -36.63 36.58 47.51
C VAL A 81 -38.09 36.81 47.85
N ARG A 82 -38.78 37.59 47.04
CA ARG A 82 -40.19 37.96 47.28
C ARG A 82 -41.04 37.66 46.08
N LEU A 83 -42.22 37.09 46.30
CA LEU A 83 -43.19 36.74 45.28
C LEU A 83 -44.41 37.66 45.39
N TYR A 84 -44.71 38.38 44.31
CA TYR A 84 -45.88 39.24 44.22
C TYR A 84 -46.84 38.64 43.21
N ASN A 85 -48.10 38.44 43.59
CA ASN A 85 -49.11 38.03 42.62
C ASN A 85 -49.28 39.13 41.57
N THR A 86 -49.12 38.78 40.30
CA THR A 86 -49.17 39.76 39.20
C THR A 86 -50.57 40.36 39.00
N THR A 87 -51.63 39.66 39.42
CA THR A 87 -53.02 40.11 39.27
C THR A 87 -53.43 41.04 40.40
N SER A 88 -53.09 40.72 41.66
CA SER A 88 -53.44 41.55 42.82
C SER A 88 -52.40 42.65 43.10
N GLY A 89 -51.15 42.45 42.67
CA GLY A 89 -50.00 43.30 43.01
C GLY A 89 -49.55 43.17 44.47
N LEU A 90 -50.15 42.26 45.25
CA LEU A 90 -49.83 42.04 46.65
C LEU A 90 -48.64 41.10 46.80
N LEU A 91 -47.87 41.30 47.88
CA LEU A 91 -46.85 40.35 48.31
C LEU A 91 -47.56 39.09 48.82
N GLU A 92 -47.26 37.95 48.21
CA GLU A 92 -47.85 36.65 48.56
C GLU A 92 -46.94 35.87 49.50
N ASP A 93 -45.64 35.84 49.20
CA ASP A 93 -44.66 35.16 50.03
C ASP A 93 -43.29 35.82 49.95
N GLU A 94 -42.48 35.67 51.01
CA GLU A 94 -41.09 36.09 51.04
C GLU A 94 -40.22 35.16 51.87
N GLU A 95 -39.02 34.88 51.38
CA GLU A 95 -38.05 34.04 52.08
C GLU A 95 -36.63 34.59 51.91
N GLN A 96 -35.78 34.34 52.89
CA GLN A 96 -34.36 34.65 52.83
C GLN A 96 -33.57 33.46 52.33
N THR A 97 -32.59 33.71 51.47
CA THR A 97 -31.68 32.65 51.03
C THR A 97 -30.83 32.12 52.18
N ASP A 98 -30.65 30.80 52.24
CA ASP A 98 -29.78 30.14 53.21
C ASP A 98 -28.27 30.37 52.94
N GLY A 99 -27.41 29.78 53.76
CA GLY A 99 -25.95 29.86 53.60
C GLY A 99 -25.40 29.32 52.28
N ASN A 100 -26.20 28.58 51.51
CA ASN A 100 -25.88 28.05 50.18
C ASN A 100 -26.63 28.78 49.05
N GLY A 101 -27.32 29.88 49.37
CA GLY A 101 -28.00 30.73 48.41
C GLY A 101 -29.41 30.28 48.04
N TYR A 102 -30.03 29.35 48.76
CA TYR A 102 -31.35 28.83 48.40
C TYR A 102 -32.49 29.46 49.19
N ALA A 103 -33.54 29.87 48.49
CA ALA A 103 -34.86 30.19 49.06
C ALA A 103 -35.89 29.26 48.42
N ARG A 104 -36.84 28.72 49.21
CA ARG A 104 -37.81 27.73 48.74
C ARG A 104 -39.22 28.18 49.06
N PHE A 105 -40.09 28.10 48.08
CA PHE A 105 -41.52 28.36 48.20
C PHE A 105 -42.24 27.04 47.93
N ILE A 106 -43.03 26.60 48.91
CA ILE A 106 -43.69 25.29 48.88
C ILE A 106 -45.20 25.48 48.73
N ASN A 107 -45.82 24.75 47.82
CA ASN A 107 -47.23 24.77 47.47
C ASN A 107 -47.71 26.19 47.14
N LEU A 108 -46.98 26.86 46.23
CA LEU A 108 -47.31 28.23 45.86
C LEU A 108 -48.62 28.21 45.05
N PRO A 109 -49.73 28.82 45.51
CA PRO A 109 -51.04 28.66 44.87
C PRO A 109 -51.03 28.95 43.37
N GLN A 110 -51.89 28.29 42.59
CA GLN A 110 -51.97 28.53 41.16
C GLN A 110 -52.07 30.03 40.80
N GLY A 111 -51.15 30.51 39.96
CA GLY A 111 -51.08 31.92 39.59
C GLY A 111 -49.74 32.33 38.99
N THR A 112 -49.68 33.55 38.45
CA THR A 112 -48.44 34.14 37.94
C THR A 112 -47.87 35.10 38.98
N TYR A 113 -46.60 34.91 39.32
CA TYR A 113 -45.91 35.67 40.35
C TYR A 113 -44.74 36.43 39.75
N GLN A 114 -44.69 37.73 40.02
CA GLN A 114 -43.50 38.53 39.81
C GLN A 114 -42.59 38.30 41.00
N TRP A 115 -41.40 37.76 40.77
CA TRP A 115 -40.39 37.66 41.82
C TRP A 115 -39.42 38.83 41.75
N ASN A 116 -38.93 39.23 42.92
CA ASN A 116 -37.76 40.07 43.01
C ASN A 116 -36.77 39.53 44.03
N VAL A 117 -35.50 39.84 43.79
CA VAL A 117 -34.41 39.55 44.70
C VAL A 117 -33.76 40.86 45.10
N SER A 118 -33.58 41.06 46.41
CA SER A 118 -32.90 42.25 46.95
C SER A 118 -31.88 41.87 48.02
N HIS A 119 -30.79 42.64 48.10
CA HIS A 119 -29.78 42.45 49.14
C HIS A 119 -30.35 42.71 50.56
N PRO A 120 -29.86 42.04 51.63
CA PRO A 120 -30.37 42.25 53.00
C PRO A 120 -30.29 43.69 53.53
N SER A 121 -29.44 44.53 52.93
CA SER A 121 -29.24 45.94 53.33
C SER A 121 -30.15 46.93 52.59
N ASP A 122 -30.80 46.52 51.49
CA ASP A 122 -31.77 47.35 50.77
C ASP A 122 -32.98 46.48 50.37
N THR A 123 -34.08 46.69 51.08
CA THR A 123 -35.33 45.95 50.87
C THR A 123 -36.30 46.69 49.95
N LEU A 124 -35.96 47.90 49.51
CA LEU A 124 -36.86 48.79 48.76
C LEU A 124 -36.55 48.79 47.26
N THR A 125 -35.30 48.52 46.87
CA THR A 125 -34.91 48.43 45.46
C THR A 125 -34.55 46.99 45.08
N PRO A 126 -35.23 46.39 44.08
CA PRO A 126 -34.90 45.03 43.65
C PRO A 126 -33.66 45.03 42.76
N ASP A 127 -32.68 44.18 43.09
CA ASP A 127 -31.45 43.98 42.32
C ASP A 127 -31.69 43.10 41.08
N LYS A 128 -32.64 42.16 41.17
CA LYS A 128 -33.06 41.30 40.05
C LYS A 128 -34.55 41.04 40.14
N THR A 129 -35.22 40.97 39.00
CA THR A 129 -36.64 40.60 38.91
C THR A 129 -36.87 39.59 37.79
N GLY A 130 -37.98 38.87 37.89
CA GLY A 130 -38.49 38.02 36.82
C GLY A 130 -39.88 37.53 37.16
N GLN A 131 -40.34 36.52 36.43
CA GLN A 131 -41.66 35.93 36.63
C GLN A 131 -41.54 34.40 36.72
N ILE A 132 -42.44 33.81 37.50
CA ILE A 132 -42.72 32.37 37.55
C ILE A 132 -44.24 32.18 37.46
N VAL A 133 -44.65 31.00 37.03
CA VAL A 133 -46.05 30.58 36.99
C VAL A 133 -46.14 29.29 37.79
N SER A 134 -47.05 29.26 38.76
CA SER A 134 -47.54 28.02 39.37
C SER A 134 -48.82 27.64 38.63
N ASP A 135 -48.81 26.52 37.91
CA ASP A 135 -49.93 26.03 37.09
C ASP A 135 -50.66 24.82 37.68
N GLY A 136 -50.15 24.25 38.78
CA GLY A 136 -50.85 23.24 39.58
C GLY A 136 -50.04 21.95 39.64
N PRO A 137 -50.69 20.78 39.72
CA PRO A 137 -49.98 19.51 39.64
C PRO A 137 -49.82 19.02 38.21
N GLU A 138 -48.61 18.56 37.85
CA GLU A 138 -48.30 17.98 36.54
C GLU A 138 -47.62 16.60 36.67
N ALA A 139 -47.92 15.72 35.70
CA ALA A 139 -47.21 14.47 35.51
C ALA A 139 -47.06 14.18 34.01
N ASN A 140 -46.00 13.47 33.66
CA ASN A 140 -45.80 12.93 32.32
C ASN A 140 -46.13 11.43 32.30
N VAL A 141 -46.81 10.98 31.25
CA VAL A 141 -47.25 9.59 31.09
C VAL A 141 -46.69 9.03 29.78
N GLN A 142 -45.97 7.91 29.87
CA GLN A 142 -45.56 7.11 28.73
C GLN A 142 -46.28 5.77 28.78
N ILE A 143 -46.92 5.40 27.68
CA ILE A 143 -47.68 4.15 27.57
C ILE A 143 -47.04 3.24 26.54
N ILE A 144 -46.90 1.97 26.91
CA ILE A 144 -46.66 0.85 26.01
C ILE A 144 -47.95 0.04 25.98
N PHE A 145 -48.43 -0.32 24.79
CA PHE A 145 -49.72 -0.96 24.57
C PHE A 145 -49.62 -2.07 23.51
N GLY A 146 -50.36 -3.17 23.69
CA GLY A 146 -50.35 -4.36 22.83
C GLY A 146 -49.96 -5.62 23.62
N ASN A 147 -49.54 -6.69 22.97
CA ASN A 147 -49.09 -7.92 23.65
C ASN A 147 -47.72 -7.74 24.32
N ILE A 148 -47.68 -7.45 25.62
CA ILE A 148 -46.46 -7.14 26.39
C ILE A 148 -46.02 -8.32 27.24
N ASP A 149 -46.95 -9.12 27.75
CA ASP A 149 -46.70 -10.22 28.68
C ASP A 149 -46.39 -11.58 28.02
N TRP A 150 -46.54 -11.64 26.69
CA TRP A 150 -46.28 -12.80 25.83
C TRP A 150 -47.30 -13.94 25.94
N GLU A 151 -48.47 -13.71 26.54
CA GLU A 151 -49.55 -14.70 26.59
C GLU A 151 -50.32 -14.80 25.25
N ASN A 152 -50.16 -13.81 24.36
CA ASN A 152 -50.68 -13.75 22.99
C ASN A 152 -52.22 -13.86 22.91
N ASP A 153 -52.91 -13.21 23.84
CA ASP A 153 -54.34 -13.10 23.94
C ASP A 153 -54.80 -11.64 23.78
N ASP A 154 -55.26 -11.00 24.84
CA ASP A 154 -55.81 -9.64 24.83
C ASP A 154 -54.67 -8.61 24.95
N ASP A 155 -54.93 -7.32 24.70
CA ASP A 155 -53.84 -6.33 24.76
C ASP A 155 -53.50 -5.93 26.20
N ASP A 156 -52.22 -5.69 26.47
CA ASP A 156 -51.73 -5.15 27.73
C ASP A 156 -51.52 -3.65 27.66
N LEU A 157 -51.47 -3.00 28.83
CA LEU A 157 -51.10 -1.61 28.97
C LEU A 157 -50.12 -1.44 30.14
N ASN A 158 -48.89 -1.04 29.82
CA ASN A 158 -47.91 -0.62 30.82
C ASN A 158 -47.69 0.89 30.72
N ALA A 159 -48.04 1.62 31.78
CA ALA A 159 -47.79 3.04 31.89
C ALA A 159 -46.62 3.33 32.84
N THR A 160 -45.70 4.18 32.39
CA THR A 160 -44.66 4.80 33.22
C THR A 160 -45.02 6.27 33.43
N ILE A 161 -45.16 6.66 34.70
CA ILE A 161 -45.56 7.99 35.13
C ILE A 161 -44.40 8.65 35.87
N THR A 162 -44.03 9.85 35.45
CA THR A 162 -43.00 10.65 36.09
C THR A 162 -43.50 12.04 36.46
N ASP A 163 -42.95 12.60 37.53
CA ASP A 163 -43.16 14.01 37.90
C ASP A 163 -42.41 14.96 36.95
N ILE A 164 -42.52 16.27 37.21
CA ILE A 164 -41.87 17.33 36.43
C ILE A 164 -40.33 17.25 36.47
N GLU A 165 -39.76 16.54 37.45
CA GLU A 165 -38.33 16.26 37.57
C GLU A 165 -37.91 14.95 36.88
N SER A 166 -38.83 14.31 36.14
CA SER A 166 -38.65 12.99 35.51
C SER A 166 -38.38 11.86 36.53
N LYS A 167 -38.76 12.04 37.80
CA LYS A 167 -38.70 10.97 38.81
C LYS A 167 -40.02 10.21 38.83
N LEU A 168 -39.97 8.95 39.25
CA LEU A 168 -41.15 8.09 39.30
C LEU A 168 -42.20 8.65 40.27
N ALA A 169 -43.41 8.84 39.75
CA ALA A 169 -44.53 9.41 40.49
C ALA A 169 -45.23 8.37 41.38
N ASN A 170 -45.81 8.81 42.50
CA ASN A 170 -46.63 7.97 43.38
C ASN A 170 -47.89 8.74 43.82
N ASN A 171 -48.81 8.09 44.52
CA ASN A 171 -50.05 8.72 45.03
C ASN A 171 -50.93 9.28 43.90
N LEU A 172 -51.01 8.55 42.79
CA LEU A 172 -51.88 8.86 41.67
C LEU A 172 -52.80 7.66 41.40
N ASN A 173 -53.97 7.91 40.84
CA ASN A 173 -54.89 6.89 40.36
C ASN A 173 -54.79 6.84 38.85
N PHE A 174 -54.37 5.70 38.33
CA PHE A 174 -54.45 5.41 36.90
C PHE A 174 -55.66 4.51 36.67
N SER A 175 -56.62 4.98 35.87
CA SER A 175 -57.85 4.24 35.55
C SER A 175 -58.03 4.07 34.05
N ILE A 176 -58.57 2.92 33.66
CA ILE A 176 -58.97 2.59 32.30
C ILE A 176 -60.49 2.58 32.27
N HIS A 177 -61.04 3.42 31.40
CA HIS A 177 -62.48 3.59 31.20
C HIS A 177 -62.89 3.08 29.83
N ARG A 178 -64.09 2.52 29.70
CA ARG A 178 -64.66 2.23 28.37
C ARG A 178 -65.10 3.52 27.71
N THR A 179 -64.74 3.73 26.45
CA THR A 179 -65.05 4.98 25.74
C THR A 179 -66.55 5.17 25.49
N ILE A 180 -67.33 4.09 25.41
CA ILE A 180 -68.76 4.15 25.09
C ILE A 180 -69.62 4.83 26.16
N ASP A 181 -69.28 4.65 27.44
CA ASP A 181 -70.09 5.11 28.58
C ASP A 181 -69.27 5.69 29.74
N ASP A 182 -67.95 5.81 29.57
CA ASP A 182 -67.00 6.29 30.57
C ASP A 182 -66.97 5.47 31.87
N SER A 183 -67.51 4.24 31.85
CA SER A 183 -67.46 3.32 33.00
C SER A 183 -66.04 2.80 33.22
N ILE A 184 -65.64 2.66 34.50
CA ILE A 184 -64.31 2.15 34.86
C ILE A 184 -64.27 0.64 34.60
N TRP A 185 -63.31 0.21 33.78
CA TRP A 185 -62.98 -1.21 33.61
C TRP A 185 -62.04 -1.67 34.73
N ALA A 186 -60.91 -0.99 34.89
CA ALA A 186 -59.96 -1.23 35.97
C ALA A 186 -59.27 0.07 36.39
N GLN A 187 -58.70 0.07 37.59
CA GLN A 187 -57.84 1.15 38.05
C GLN A 187 -56.83 0.62 39.06
N VAL A 188 -55.68 1.26 39.11
CA VAL A 188 -54.61 0.95 40.07
C VAL A 188 -54.06 2.23 40.67
N GLU A 189 -53.59 2.11 41.91
CA GLU A 189 -52.73 3.14 42.48
C GLU A 189 -51.36 3.06 41.79
N VAL A 190 -50.84 4.21 41.36
CA VAL A 190 -49.52 4.31 40.78
C VAL A 190 -48.48 4.12 41.88
N ILE A 191 -47.73 3.01 41.80
CA ILE A 191 -46.66 2.66 42.73
C ILE A 191 -45.35 2.58 41.97
N ASN A 192 -44.33 3.28 42.45
CA ASN A 192 -43.03 3.46 41.78
C ASN A 192 -43.18 3.92 40.32
N GLY A 193 -44.11 4.84 40.05
CA GLY A 193 -44.35 5.38 38.71
C GLY A 193 -44.89 4.37 37.71
N ARG A 194 -45.45 3.24 38.15
CA ARG A 194 -45.98 2.17 37.30
C ARG A 194 -47.48 2.01 37.48
N ALA A 195 -48.17 1.81 36.36
CA ALA A 195 -49.54 1.32 36.31
C ALA A 195 -49.65 0.33 35.16
N ASP A 196 -49.80 -0.94 35.51
CA ASP A 196 -49.75 -2.05 34.57
C ASP A 196 -51.12 -2.75 34.57
N PHE A 197 -51.63 -3.06 33.39
CA PHE A 197 -52.90 -3.74 33.16
C PHE A 197 -52.66 -4.83 32.14
N THR A 198 -53.22 -6.00 32.41
CA THR A 198 -53.12 -7.19 31.57
C THR A 198 -54.51 -7.54 31.04
N ASP A 199 -54.54 -8.17 29.87
CA ASP A 199 -55.75 -8.73 29.25
C ASP A 199 -56.90 -7.71 29.11
N LEU A 200 -56.66 -6.57 28.46
CA LEU A 200 -57.75 -5.65 28.12
C LEU A 200 -58.62 -6.29 27.04
N PRO A 201 -59.92 -6.56 27.30
CA PRO A 201 -60.78 -7.15 26.28
C PRO A 201 -60.95 -6.23 25.08
N GLU A 202 -61.14 -6.78 23.88
CA GLU A 202 -61.42 -6.03 22.66
C GLU A 202 -62.52 -4.96 22.86
N ASP A 203 -62.11 -3.68 22.94
CA ASP A 203 -62.97 -2.51 23.08
C ASP A 203 -62.14 -1.22 22.91
N SER A 204 -62.81 -0.08 22.79
CA SER A 204 -62.17 1.24 22.87
C SER A 204 -62.12 1.72 24.33
N TYR A 205 -60.94 2.10 24.78
CA TYR A 205 -60.71 2.59 26.13
C TYR A 205 -60.15 4.02 26.17
N THR A 206 -60.41 4.69 27.29
CA THR A 206 -59.82 5.96 27.67
C THR A 206 -59.10 5.78 28.98
N TRP A 207 -57.77 5.94 28.98
CA TRP A 207 -56.99 5.96 30.22
C TRP A 207 -57.02 7.36 30.83
N LYS A 208 -57.00 7.43 32.15
CA LYS A 208 -57.01 8.68 32.93
C LYS A 208 -56.03 8.56 34.08
N LEU A 209 -55.25 9.62 34.29
CA LEU A 209 -54.35 9.78 35.43
C LEU A 209 -54.88 10.92 36.30
N SER A 210 -55.13 10.64 37.58
CA SER A 210 -55.68 11.62 38.52
C SER A 210 -54.95 11.62 39.86
N VAL A 211 -54.96 12.76 40.55
CA VAL A 211 -54.30 12.91 41.86
C VAL A 211 -55.05 12.14 42.95
N LEU A 212 -54.33 11.36 43.77
CA LEU A 212 -54.88 10.74 44.98
C LEU A 212 -54.42 11.47 46.25
N TYR A 213 -55.28 11.42 47.27
CA TYR A 213 -54.95 11.78 48.67
C TYR A 213 -54.53 13.23 48.94
N ASP A 214 -54.61 14.15 47.96
CA ASP A 214 -54.39 15.59 48.19
C ASP A 214 -55.66 16.32 48.68
N PRO A 215 -55.59 17.20 49.71
CA PRO A 215 -56.75 17.92 50.24
C PRO A 215 -57.48 18.84 49.26
N THR A 216 -56.78 19.33 48.23
CA THR A 216 -57.29 20.32 47.26
C THR A 216 -57.50 19.68 45.89
N TYR A 217 -56.57 18.82 45.48
CA TYR A 217 -56.47 18.25 44.15
C TYR A 217 -56.94 16.80 44.05
N ALA A 218 -57.45 16.16 45.12
CA ALA A 218 -57.97 14.79 45.02
C ALA A 218 -59.01 14.65 43.89
N GLY A 219 -58.72 13.76 42.94
CA GLY A 219 -59.51 13.53 41.73
C GLY A 219 -59.25 14.50 40.58
N TYR A 220 -58.31 15.45 40.71
CA TYR A 220 -57.87 16.32 39.63
C TYR A 220 -57.24 15.48 38.51
N LEU A 221 -57.70 15.69 37.27
CA LEU A 221 -57.24 14.95 36.10
C LEU A 221 -55.95 15.59 35.57
N LEU A 222 -54.85 14.84 35.65
CA LEU A 222 -53.54 15.26 35.16
C LEU A 222 -53.37 15.00 33.67
N ALA A 223 -53.79 13.82 33.22
CA ALA A 223 -53.65 13.40 31.84
C ALA A 223 -54.72 12.37 31.48
N SER A 224 -55.06 12.30 30.20
CA SER A 224 -55.91 11.25 29.66
C SER A 224 -55.61 11.05 28.18
N GLY A 225 -55.90 9.86 27.68
CA GLY A 225 -55.80 9.53 26.26
C GLY A 225 -56.62 8.30 25.93
N THR A 226 -56.64 7.93 24.66
CA THR A 226 -57.41 6.78 24.18
C THR A 226 -56.48 5.67 23.71
N VAL A 227 -56.89 4.42 23.92
CA VAL A 227 -56.29 3.21 23.35
C VAL A 227 -57.42 2.34 22.80
N GLU A 228 -57.16 1.63 21.72
CA GLU A 228 -58.12 0.68 21.14
C GLU A 228 -57.52 -0.71 21.30
N SER A 229 -58.12 -1.52 22.17
CA SER A 229 -57.73 -2.92 22.26
C SER A 229 -58.43 -3.70 21.17
N ASN A 230 -57.64 -4.42 20.39
CA ASN A 230 -58.12 -5.24 19.28
C ASN A 230 -57.57 -6.68 19.35
N GLY A 231 -57.01 -7.05 20.51
CA GLY A 231 -56.37 -8.33 20.76
C GLY A 231 -54.99 -8.40 20.12
N THR A 232 -54.28 -9.50 20.37
CA THR A 232 -52.93 -9.67 19.82
C THR A 232 -52.93 -9.82 18.29
N GLN A 233 -52.51 -8.79 17.56
CA GLN A 233 -52.32 -8.89 16.11
C GLN A 233 -51.11 -9.74 15.73
N LEU A 234 -51.27 -10.48 14.63
CA LEU A 234 -50.21 -11.23 13.97
C LEU A 234 -49.68 -10.41 12.79
N LEU A 235 -48.39 -10.07 12.79
CA LEU A 235 -47.76 -9.21 11.80
C LEU A 235 -46.71 -9.96 10.99
N VAL A 236 -46.41 -9.42 9.80
CA VAL A 236 -45.35 -9.89 8.92
C VAL A 236 -44.41 -8.74 8.63
N HIS A 237 -43.11 -8.98 8.83
CA HIS A 237 -42.04 -8.19 8.25
C HIS A 237 -41.44 -8.96 7.08
N GLN A 238 -41.09 -8.25 6.02
CA GLN A 238 -40.54 -8.86 4.81
C GLN A 238 -39.43 -8.00 4.22
N SER A 239 -38.42 -8.66 3.68
CA SER A 239 -37.32 -8.05 2.95
C SER A 239 -37.08 -8.85 1.68
N ILE A 240 -36.83 -8.16 0.57
CA ILE A 240 -36.52 -8.78 -0.72
C ILE A 240 -35.26 -8.14 -1.30
N GLY A 241 -34.32 -8.95 -1.76
CA GLY A 241 -33.02 -8.51 -2.27
C GLY A 241 -31.99 -9.63 -2.20
N PRO A 242 -30.73 -9.41 -2.60
CA PRO A 242 -29.65 -10.37 -2.42
C PRO A 242 -29.25 -10.39 -0.92
N ILE A 243 -29.89 -11.26 -0.14
CA ILE A 243 -29.75 -11.34 1.33
C ILE A 243 -28.74 -12.44 1.67
N THR A 244 -28.92 -13.62 1.11
CA THR A 244 -28.09 -14.81 1.33
C THR A 244 -28.21 -15.76 0.15
N GLY A 245 -27.09 -16.15 -0.45
CA GLY A 245 -27.12 -17.02 -1.62
C GLY A 245 -26.27 -16.44 -2.74
N ASP A 246 -26.72 -16.66 -3.96
CA ASP A 246 -26.10 -16.10 -5.15
C ASP A 246 -26.45 -14.60 -5.27
N PRO A 247 -25.45 -13.70 -5.34
CA PRO A 247 -25.69 -12.25 -5.42
C PRO A 247 -26.44 -11.80 -6.68
N ASP A 248 -26.51 -12.65 -7.71
CA ASP A 248 -27.17 -12.35 -8.98
C ASP A 248 -28.69 -12.61 -8.93
N TYR A 249 -29.20 -13.11 -7.80
CA TYR A 249 -30.61 -13.43 -7.59
C TYR A 249 -31.18 -12.75 -6.36
N TYR A 250 -32.50 -12.54 -6.37
CA TYR A 250 -33.23 -12.03 -5.20
C TYR A 250 -33.58 -13.17 -4.25
N ASP A 251 -33.46 -12.89 -2.97
CA ASP A 251 -34.00 -13.72 -1.90
C ASP A 251 -35.20 -13.01 -1.27
N LEU A 252 -36.06 -13.81 -0.63
CA LEU A 252 -37.18 -13.32 0.17
C LEU A 252 -37.02 -13.78 1.62
N GLU A 253 -36.86 -12.83 2.52
CA GLU A 253 -36.94 -13.05 3.97
C GLU A 253 -38.33 -12.66 4.47
N VAL A 254 -38.95 -13.55 5.23
CA VAL A 254 -40.26 -13.33 5.87
C VAL A 254 -40.15 -13.65 7.35
N PHE A 255 -40.49 -12.68 8.19
CA PHE A 255 -40.54 -12.80 9.65
C PHE A 255 -41.97 -12.58 10.14
N ALA A 256 -42.58 -13.60 10.73
CA ALA A 256 -43.92 -13.53 11.32
C ALA A 256 -43.82 -13.38 12.85
N TYR A 257 -44.52 -12.40 13.42
CA TYR A 257 -44.39 -12.03 14.83
C TYR A 257 -45.68 -11.44 15.42
N TYR A 258 -45.79 -11.48 16.75
CA TYR A 258 -46.88 -10.83 17.48
C TYR A 258 -46.58 -9.34 17.68
N GLU A 259 -47.60 -8.49 17.56
CA GLU A 259 -47.44 -7.05 17.72
C GLU A 259 -46.78 -6.65 19.05
N THR A 260 -46.07 -5.52 19.04
CA THR A 260 -45.37 -4.89 20.19
C THR A 260 -44.25 -5.73 20.86
N SER A 261 -44.47 -7.01 21.19
CA SER A 261 -43.44 -7.90 21.76
C SER A 261 -42.34 -8.29 20.76
N LEU A 262 -42.64 -8.25 19.46
CA LEU A 262 -41.80 -8.85 18.40
C LEU A 262 -41.53 -10.35 18.63
N SER A 263 -42.39 -11.00 19.41
CA SER A 263 -42.26 -12.42 19.70
C SER A 263 -42.49 -13.24 18.42
N PRO A 264 -41.59 -14.17 18.05
CA PRO A 264 -41.73 -14.93 16.82
C PRO A 264 -42.94 -15.88 16.80
N ILE A 265 -43.67 -15.91 15.69
CA ILE A 265 -44.70 -16.92 15.45
C ILE A 265 -44.01 -18.18 14.94
N VAL A 266 -44.11 -19.28 15.69
CA VAL A 266 -43.57 -20.59 15.31
C VAL A 266 -44.70 -21.41 14.69
N GLY A 267 -44.48 -21.96 13.49
CA GLY A 267 -45.48 -22.79 12.83
C GLY A 267 -46.39 -22.06 11.83
N ALA A 268 -46.08 -20.82 11.46
CA ALA A 268 -46.78 -20.13 10.37
C ALA A 268 -46.32 -20.67 9.01
N ASP A 269 -47.26 -20.96 8.12
CA ASP A 269 -47.02 -21.38 6.75
C ASP A 269 -46.78 -20.15 5.87
N VAL A 270 -45.59 -20.07 5.26
CA VAL A 270 -45.23 -19.08 4.25
C VAL A 270 -45.19 -19.77 2.90
N GLU A 271 -46.06 -19.36 1.99
CA GLU A 271 -46.17 -19.94 0.65
C GLU A 271 -45.79 -18.89 -0.39
N VAL A 272 -44.81 -19.22 -1.23
CA VAL A 272 -44.36 -18.41 -2.36
C VAL A 272 -44.92 -19.02 -3.65
N THR A 273 -45.54 -18.21 -4.48
CA THR A 273 -46.21 -18.62 -5.71
C THR A 273 -45.82 -17.72 -6.88
N PHE A 274 -45.94 -18.24 -8.10
CA PHE A 274 -45.88 -17.44 -9.31
C PHE A 274 -47.17 -16.61 -9.49
N LYS A 275 -47.15 -15.62 -10.39
CA LYS A 275 -48.33 -14.78 -10.72
C LYS A 275 -49.60 -15.56 -11.07
N ASN A 276 -49.46 -16.77 -11.63
CA ASN A 276 -50.57 -17.64 -12.01
C ASN A 276 -51.14 -18.46 -10.82
N GLY A 277 -50.58 -18.33 -9.62
CA GLY A 277 -50.96 -19.05 -8.41
C GLY A 277 -50.33 -20.43 -8.24
N THR A 278 -49.40 -20.84 -9.11
CA THR A 278 -48.66 -22.08 -8.94
C THR A 278 -47.63 -21.92 -7.82
N ILE A 279 -47.56 -22.89 -6.91
CA ILE A 279 -46.60 -22.88 -5.81
C ILE A 279 -45.17 -23.05 -6.34
N TYR A 280 -44.31 -22.12 -5.97
CA TYR A 280 -42.86 -22.23 -6.16
C TYR A 280 -42.23 -23.01 -5.00
N ASP A 281 -42.45 -22.54 -3.77
CA ASP A 281 -41.98 -23.18 -2.54
C ASP A 281 -42.86 -22.80 -1.35
N SER A 282 -42.83 -23.61 -0.29
CA SER A 282 -43.55 -23.33 0.95
C SER A 282 -42.73 -23.79 2.16
N LYS A 283 -42.63 -22.93 3.17
CA LYS A 283 -41.87 -23.16 4.39
C LYS A 283 -42.69 -22.81 5.62
N VAL A 284 -42.35 -23.45 6.73
CA VAL A 284 -42.96 -23.18 8.03
C VAL A 284 -41.98 -22.40 8.90
N THR A 285 -42.44 -21.35 9.57
CA THR A 285 -41.60 -20.53 10.44
C THR A 285 -41.01 -21.35 11.60
N PRO A 286 -39.67 -21.35 11.78
CA PRO A 286 -39.02 -22.06 12.87
C PRO A 286 -39.09 -21.26 14.18
N ALA A 287 -38.33 -21.65 15.20
CA ALA A 287 -38.39 -21.05 16.54
C ALA A 287 -38.07 -19.53 16.57
N ASN A 288 -37.34 -19.03 15.58
CA ASN A 288 -37.04 -17.60 15.43
C ASN A 288 -38.05 -16.84 14.55
N GLY A 289 -39.09 -17.50 14.04
CA GLY A 289 -40.18 -16.90 13.24
C GLY A 289 -39.80 -16.51 11.80
N THR A 290 -38.55 -16.75 11.38
CA THR A 290 -38.03 -16.28 10.10
C THR A 290 -37.82 -17.43 9.13
N VAL A 291 -38.34 -17.30 7.92
CA VAL A 291 -37.98 -18.15 6.78
C VAL A 291 -37.32 -17.31 5.70
N ILE A 292 -36.43 -17.94 4.95
CA ILE A 292 -35.76 -17.32 3.79
C ILE A 292 -35.94 -18.25 2.59
N PHE A 293 -36.34 -17.69 1.46
CA PHE A 293 -36.34 -18.33 0.15
C PHE A 293 -35.20 -17.74 -0.66
N THR A 294 -34.25 -18.57 -1.05
CA THR A 294 -33.03 -18.13 -1.74
C THR A 294 -33.14 -18.31 -3.23
N ASP A 295 -32.43 -17.48 -3.99
CA ASP A 295 -32.26 -17.59 -5.44
C ASP A 295 -33.60 -17.67 -6.20
N LEU A 296 -34.50 -16.71 -5.93
CA LEU A 296 -35.79 -16.64 -6.59
C LEU A 296 -35.62 -16.47 -8.11
N PRO A 297 -36.46 -17.12 -8.92
CA PRO A 297 -36.41 -16.94 -10.37
C PRO A 297 -36.81 -15.51 -10.74
N ALA A 298 -36.27 -14.99 -11.84
CA ALA A 298 -36.64 -13.71 -12.45
C ALA A 298 -38.07 -13.79 -13.05
N GLU A 299 -39.07 -13.89 -12.17
CA GLU A 299 -40.48 -13.99 -12.47
C GLU A 299 -41.29 -13.08 -11.52
N PHE A 300 -42.57 -12.88 -11.84
CA PHE A 300 -43.46 -12.18 -10.92
C PHE A 300 -43.85 -13.11 -9.76
N MET A 301 -43.41 -12.77 -8.55
CA MET A 301 -43.54 -13.59 -7.35
C MET A 301 -44.61 -13.01 -6.42
N ASN A 302 -45.44 -13.89 -5.84
CA ASN A 302 -46.39 -13.62 -4.78
C ASN A 302 -46.03 -14.43 -3.54
N TRP A 303 -46.37 -13.95 -2.36
CA TRP A 303 -46.32 -14.78 -1.15
C TRP A 303 -47.46 -14.47 -0.19
N SER A 304 -47.80 -15.47 0.60
CA SER A 304 -48.78 -15.37 1.67
C SER A 304 -48.24 -15.97 2.95
N VAL A 305 -48.70 -15.45 4.09
CA VAL A 305 -48.36 -15.98 5.41
C VAL A 305 -49.66 -16.33 6.10
N THR A 306 -49.79 -17.58 6.53
CA THR A 306 -50.97 -18.06 7.26
C THR A 306 -50.55 -18.78 8.54
N TYR A 307 -51.34 -18.61 9.60
CA TYR A 307 -51.14 -19.29 10.87
C TYR A 307 -52.48 -19.85 11.34
N LEU A 308 -52.53 -21.15 11.63
CA LEU A 308 -53.77 -21.87 11.98
C LEU A 308 -54.91 -21.69 10.95
N GLY A 309 -54.55 -21.53 9.66
CA GLY A 309 -55.49 -21.35 8.56
C GLY A 309 -56.08 -19.94 8.42
N GLN A 310 -55.57 -18.95 9.18
CA GLN A 310 -55.91 -17.53 9.04
C GLN A 310 -54.72 -16.74 8.49
N PRO A 311 -54.94 -15.68 7.69
CA PRO A 311 -53.86 -14.83 7.21
C PRO A 311 -53.17 -14.08 8.36
N VAL A 312 -51.86 -13.95 8.27
CA VAL A 312 -51.03 -13.08 9.13
C VAL A 312 -50.79 -11.77 8.38
N GLY A 313 -50.93 -10.63 9.05
CA GLY A 313 -50.81 -9.31 8.43
C GLY A 313 -51.80 -9.08 7.28
N GLN A 314 -51.31 -8.63 6.12
CA GLN A 314 -52.16 -8.37 4.95
C GLN A 314 -52.59 -9.65 4.21
N GLY A 315 -51.98 -10.79 4.54
CA GLY A 315 -52.26 -12.09 3.94
C GLY A 315 -51.64 -12.32 2.56
N ASN A 316 -51.55 -11.31 1.68
CA ASN A 316 -50.98 -11.45 0.34
C ASN A 316 -49.99 -10.32 0.01
N TYR A 317 -48.85 -10.69 -0.56
CA TYR A 317 -47.75 -9.80 -0.95
C TYR A 317 -47.23 -10.19 -2.34
N SER A 318 -46.56 -9.26 -3.03
CA SER A 318 -46.05 -9.50 -4.39
C SER A 318 -44.86 -8.62 -4.75
N TYR A 319 -44.00 -9.11 -5.64
CA TYR A 319 -42.88 -8.37 -6.24
C TYR A 319 -42.62 -8.84 -7.69
N ASP A 320 -42.30 -7.91 -8.59
CA ASP A 320 -42.06 -8.22 -10.01
C ASP A 320 -40.56 -8.30 -10.30
N LEU A 321 -39.99 -9.52 -10.31
CA LEU A 321 -38.57 -9.74 -10.63
C LEU A 321 -38.30 -9.78 -12.15
N THR A 322 -39.29 -9.42 -12.99
CA THR A 322 -39.13 -9.24 -14.45
C THR A 322 -39.01 -7.78 -14.85
N ALA A 323 -38.99 -6.86 -13.88
CA ALA A 323 -38.86 -5.45 -14.13
C ALA A 323 -37.39 -5.07 -14.34
N LEU A 324 -37.15 -4.03 -15.14
CA LEU A 324 -35.80 -3.52 -15.40
C LEU A 324 -35.05 -3.23 -14.09
N ASP A 325 -35.67 -2.53 -13.15
CA ASP A 325 -35.09 -2.16 -11.86
C ASP A 325 -34.82 -3.34 -10.91
N ALA A 326 -35.26 -4.54 -11.26
CA ALA A 326 -35.01 -5.78 -10.54
C ALA A 326 -33.93 -6.65 -11.19
N ASP A 327 -33.25 -6.21 -12.26
CA ASP A 327 -32.14 -6.97 -12.80
C ASP A 327 -30.83 -6.71 -12.04
N LEU A 328 -30.26 -7.80 -11.53
CA LEU A 328 -28.97 -7.84 -10.81
C LEU A 328 -27.91 -8.60 -11.59
N ARG A 329 -28.28 -9.28 -12.67
CA ARG A 329 -27.37 -10.17 -13.39
C ARG A 329 -26.44 -9.35 -14.26
N ASP A 330 -25.17 -9.72 -14.24
CA ASP A 330 -24.21 -9.18 -15.20
C ASP A 330 -24.48 -9.75 -16.61
N PRO A 331 -24.22 -8.96 -17.67
CA PRO A 331 -24.18 -9.44 -19.03
C PRO A 331 -23.34 -10.71 -19.20
N VAL A 332 -23.78 -11.63 -20.07
CA VAL A 332 -22.99 -12.80 -20.43
C VAL A 332 -22.19 -12.52 -21.70
N ILE A 333 -20.88 -12.82 -21.68
CA ILE A 333 -19.98 -12.64 -22.83
C ILE A 333 -19.43 -14.01 -23.28
N SER A 334 -19.60 -14.32 -24.56
CA SER A 334 -18.86 -15.39 -25.24
C SER A 334 -17.68 -14.80 -26.01
N SER A 335 -16.47 -15.17 -25.59
CA SER A 335 -15.21 -14.63 -26.11
C SER A 335 -14.81 -15.25 -27.47
N PRO A 336 -14.18 -14.48 -28.39
CA PRO A 336 -13.50 -15.03 -29.57
C PRO A 336 -12.21 -15.79 -29.22
N GLY A 337 -11.66 -15.60 -28.02
CA GLY A 337 -10.35 -16.10 -27.61
C GLY A 337 -9.18 -15.29 -28.19
N ASP A 338 -7.97 -15.68 -27.79
CA ASP A 338 -6.71 -15.09 -28.27
C ASP A 338 -6.48 -15.36 -29.76
N LEU A 339 -5.82 -14.43 -30.45
CA LEU A 339 -5.59 -14.52 -31.88
C LEU A 339 -4.17 -14.07 -32.28
N ASP A 340 -3.47 -14.92 -33.03
CA ASP A 340 -2.20 -14.61 -33.69
C ASP A 340 -2.45 -14.29 -35.17
N VAL A 341 -1.93 -13.15 -35.63
CA VAL A 341 -2.20 -12.58 -36.96
C VAL A 341 -0.89 -12.23 -37.65
N LEU A 342 -0.74 -12.68 -38.90
CA LEU A 342 0.37 -12.25 -39.75
C LEU A 342 0.23 -10.76 -40.08
N LEU A 343 1.33 -10.02 -40.02
CA LEU A 343 1.41 -8.64 -40.49
C LEU A 343 0.83 -8.54 -41.92
N ASP A 344 0.09 -7.46 -42.19
CA ASP A 344 -0.63 -7.20 -43.46
C ASP A 344 -1.80 -8.14 -43.81
N THR A 345 -2.25 -9.01 -42.89
CA THR A 345 -3.46 -9.82 -43.11
C THR A 345 -4.69 -8.92 -43.23
N GLU A 346 -5.36 -8.87 -44.38
CA GLU A 346 -6.61 -8.12 -44.54
C GLU A 346 -7.83 -8.80 -43.87
N ASN A 347 -8.80 -8.00 -43.42
CA ASN A 347 -10.10 -8.44 -42.87
C ASN A 347 -10.05 -9.27 -41.57
N VAL A 348 -9.13 -8.93 -40.67
CA VAL A 348 -9.06 -9.45 -39.32
C VAL A 348 -10.20 -8.86 -38.50
N THR A 349 -11.05 -9.73 -37.96
CA THR A 349 -12.19 -9.37 -37.13
C THR A 349 -12.23 -10.24 -35.88
N LEU A 350 -12.66 -9.65 -34.77
CA LEU A 350 -12.95 -10.34 -33.52
C LEU A 350 -14.46 -10.29 -33.31
N ILE A 351 -15.06 -11.40 -32.88
CA ILE A 351 -16.50 -11.51 -32.71
C ILE A 351 -16.79 -11.96 -31.29
N TRP A 352 -17.45 -11.09 -30.52
CA TRP A 352 -18.03 -11.44 -29.23
C TRP A 352 -19.53 -11.63 -29.39
N THR A 353 -20.08 -12.64 -28.74
CA THR A 353 -21.53 -12.73 -28.53
C THR A 353 -21.81 -12.24 -27.11
N VAL A 354 -22.63 -11.21 -26.97
CA VAL A 354 -23.07 -10.72 -25.66
C VAL A 354 -24.56 -10.94 -25.47
N GLU A 355 -24.97 -11.28 -24.24
CA GLU A 355 -26.37 -11.59 -23.90
C GLU A 355 -26.79 -10.94 -22.58
N ASP A 356 -27.94 -10.27 -22.56
CA ASP A 356 -28.58 -9.66 -21.37
C ASP A 356 -30.01 -9.24 -21.68
N GLU A 357 -30.95 -9.35 -20.74
CA GLU A 357 -32.36 -8.99 -20.97
C GLU A 357 -32.61 -7.47 -21.11
N TYR A 358 -31.72 -6.63 -20.58
CA TYR A 358 -31.82 -5.16 -20.58
C TYR A 358 -30.52 -4.49 -21.09
N PRO A 359 -30.16 -4.72 -22.36
CA PRO A 359 -28.89 -4.27 -22.91
C PRO A 359 -28.77 -2.74 -22.97
N SER A 360 -27.56 -2.21 -22.77
CA SER A 360 -27.28 -0.77 -22.88
C SER A 360 -26.13 -0.44 -23.83
N SER A 361 -24.90 -0.79 -23.48
CA SER A 361 -23.72 -0.40 -24.28
C SER A 361 -22.58 -1.39 -24.19
N ILE A 362 -21.78 -1.43 -25.26
CA ILE A 362 -20.51 -2.17 -25.29
C ILE A 362 -19.38 -1.17 -25.49
N ARG A 363 -18.32 -1.33 -24.70
CA ARG A 363 -17.10 -0.53 -24.78
C ARG A 363 -15.91 -1.44 -25.10
N VAL A 364 -15.08 -1.04 -26.05
CA VAL A 364 -13.84 -1.77 -26.35
C VAL A 364 -12.64 -0.90 -26.08
N TYR A 365 -11.68 -1.48 -25.38
CA TYR A 365 -10.41 -0.89 -25.00
C TYR A 365 -9.27 -1.61 -25.73
N VAL A 366 -8.28 -0.85 -26.17
CA VAL A 366 -7.02 -1.35 -26.71
C VAL A 366 -5.91 -0.86 -25.79
N ASP A 367 -5.16 -1.77 -25.18
CA ASP A 367 -4.10 -1.48 -24.20
C ASP A 367 -4.56 -0.51 -23.09
N GLY A 368 -5.79 -0.74 -22.60
CA GLY A 368 -6.44 0.07 -21.56
C GLY A 368 -7.03 1.41 -22.03
N VAL A 369 -6.84 1.81 -23.29
CA VAL A 369 -7.42 3.04 -23.84
C VAL A 369 -8.77 2.74 -24.49
N LEU A 370 -9.82 3.48 -24.11
CA LEU A 370 -11.14 3.34 -24.72
C LEU A 370 -11.04 3.68 -26.21
N ASN A 371 -11.27 2.70 -27.06
CA ASN A 371 -11.22 2.87 -28.51
C ASN A 371 -12.61 3.15 -29.10
N VAL A 372 -13.64 2.40 -28.66
CA VAL A 372 -14.99 2.54 -29.20
C VAL A 372 -16.06 2.29 -28.14
N THR A 373 -17.20 2.94 -28.30
CA THR A 373 -18.44 2.67 -27.57
C THR A 373 -19.55 2.50 -28.59
N ILE A 374 -20.38 1.47 -28.43
CA ILE A 374 -21.55 1.22 -29.27
C ILE A 374 -22.80 1.02 -28.42
N ASP A 375 -23.94 1.29 -29.03
CA ASP A 375 -25.25 0.99 -28.44
C ASP A 375 -25.54 -0.50 -28.61
N TRP A 376 -25.87 -1.15 -27.51
CA TRP A 376 -26.30 -2.55 -27.48
C TRP A 376 -27.78 -2.59 -27.12
N VAL A 377 -28.61 -3.07 -28.05
CA VAL A 377 -30.08 -2.92 -27.96
C VAL A 377 -30.86 -4.24 -28.05
N ASN A 378 -30.23 -5.32 -28.49
CA ASN A 378 -30.86 -6.62 -28.63
C ASN A 378 -30.38 -7.54 -27.52
N VAL A 379 -31.27 -8.38 -26.99
CA VAL A 379 -30.94 -9.31 -25.89
C VAL A 379 -29.67 -10.09 -26.17
N THR A 380 -29.57 -10.72 -27.35
CA THR A 380 -28.33 -11.30 -27.87
C THR A 380 -27.76 -10.42 -28.97
N TYR A 381 -26.46 -10.15 -28.95
CA TYR A 381 -25.77 -9.34 -29.95
C TYR A 381 -24.36 -9.86 -30.27
N ASP A 382 -24.12 -10.17 -31.54
CA ASP A 382 -22.79 -10.49 -32.07
C ASP A 382 -22.06 -9.20 -32.45
N TYR A 383 -21.21 -8.72 -31.56
CA TYR A 383 -20.38 -7.55 -31.81
C TYR A 383 -19.12 -7.92 -32.60
N VAL A 384 -18.97 -7.32 -33.78
CA VAL A 384 -17.81 -7.50 -34.65
C VAL A 384 -16.87 -6.30 -34.53
N TYR A 385 -15.69 -6.53 -33.99
CA TYR A 385 -14.61 -5.55 -33.95
C TYR A 385 -13.69 -5.74 -35.15
N ASN A 386 -13.66 -4.75 -36.06
CA ASN A 386 -12.80 -4.78 -37.24
C ASN A 386 -11.41 -4.24 -36.91
N VAL A 387 -10.49 -5.16 -36.62
CA VAL A 387 -9.09 -4.87 -36.32
C VAL A 387 -8.40 -4.24 -37.54
N SER A 388 -8.72 -4.71 -38.74
CA SER A 388 -8.06 -4.24 -39.96
C SER A 388 -8.29 -2.78 -40.30
N ALA A 389 -9.45 -2.24 -39.93
CA ALA A 389 -9.74 -0.81 -40.10
C ALA A 389 -8.80 0.09 -39.26
N LEU A 390 -8.10 -0.50 -38.29
CA LEU A 390 -7.26 0.17 -37.32
C LEU A 390 -5.77 -0.18 -37.48
N PHE A 391 -5.39 -1.00 -38.48
CA PHE A 391 -4.00 -1.41 -38.73
C PHE A 391 -2.95 -0.30 -38.77
N PRO A 392 -3.24 0.95 -39.17
CA PRO A 392 -2.24 2.02 -39.04
C PRO A 392 -1.74 2.25 -37.60
N GLN A 393 -2.38 1.65 -36.59
CA GLN A 393 -2.04 1.72 -35.18
C GLN A 393 -1.44 0.41 -34.62
N PHE A 394 -1.53 -0.70 -35.36
CA PHE A 394 -1.04 -2.02 -34.93
C PHE A 394 0.26 -2.36 -35.68
N ILE A 395 1.39 -2.24 -34.98
CA ILE A 395 2.70 -2.73 -35.40
C ILE A 395 2.89 -4.19 -34.90
N ILE A 396 4.02 -4.82 -35.22
CA ILE A 396 4.37 -6.10 -34.59
C ILE A 396 4.38 -5.97 -33.06
N GLY A 397 3.78 -6.93 -32.38
CA GLY A 397 3.69 -6.95 -30.92
C GLY A 397 2.45 -7.65 -30.40
N TYR A 398 2.23 -7.48 -29.09
CA TYR A 398 1.07 -7.99 -28.38
C TYR A 398 0.19 -6.82 -27.96
N TYR A 399 -1.12 -6.99 -28.15
CA TYR A 399 -2.14 -6.02 -27.82
C TYR A 399 -3.18 -6.65 -26.91
N GLU A 400 -3.58 -5.92 -25.89
CA GLU A 400 -4.70 -6.30 -25.02
C GLU A 400 -5.98 -5.66 -25.55
N ILE A 401 -6.91 -6.49 -26.01
CA ILE A 401 -8.24 -6.04 -26.42
C ILE A 401 -9.25 -6.46 -25.36
N LYS A 402 -9.87 -5.48 -24.72
CA LYS A 402 -10.88 -5.72 -23.68
C LYS A 402 -12.23 -5.20 -24.13
N LEU A 403 -13.24 -6.08 -24.09
CA LEU A 403 -14.63 -5.74 -24.26
C LEU A 403 -15.30 -5.62 -22.89
N ARG A 404 -16.10 -4.58 -22.68
CA ARG A 404 -16.98 -4.40 -21.53
C ARG A 404 -18.41 -4.24 -21.99
N ALA A 405 -19.27 -5.19 -21.64
CA ALA A 405 -20.71 -5.10 -21.87
C ALA A 405 -21.37 -4.53 -20.61
N ILE A 406 -22.29 -3.59 -20.79
CA ILE A 406 -22.99 -2.89 -19.71
C ILE A 406 -24.48 -2.93 -20.02
N ASP A 407 -25.30 -3.30 -19.05
CA ASP A 407 -26.76 -3.30 -19.14
C ASP A 407 -27.36 -1.92 -18.74
N LEU A 408 -28.68 -1.81 -18.69
CA LEU A 408 -29.39 -0.59 -18.29
C LEU A 408 -29.36 -0.33 -16.78
N ASN A 409 -29.07 -1.36 -15.97
CA ASN A 409 -28.94 -1.27 -14.51
C ASN A 409 -27.52 -0.97 -14.05
N SER A 410 -26.59 -0.82 -15.00
CA SER A 410 -25.15 -0.63 -14.78
C SER A 410 -24.41 -1.87 -14.26
N ASN A 411 -25.02 -3.06 -14.33
CA ASN A 411 -24.33 -4.33 -14.22
C ASN A 411 -23.41 -4.48 -15.46
N PHE A 412 -22.28 -5.16 -15.29
CA PHE A 412 -21.30 -5.25 -16.37
C PHE A 412 -20.44 -6.51 -16.31
N ALA A 413 -20.14 -7.06 -17.48
CA ALA A 413 -19.10 -8.07 -17.66
C ALA A 413 -17.98 -7.56 -18.55
N GLU A 414 -16.79 -8.14 -18.38
CA GLU A 414 -15.61 -7.85 -19.17
C GLU A 414 -14.99 -9.14 -19.72
N ASP A 415 -14.51 -9.08 -20.95
CA ASP A 415 -13.68 -10.12 -21.57
C ASP A 415 -12.42 -9.47 -22.13
N THR A 416 -11.27 -10.12 -21.92
CA THR A 416 -9.97 -9.62 -22.37
C THR A 416 -9.27 -10.71 -23.17
N ILE A 417 -8.88 -10.38 -24.40
CA ILE A 417 -8.11 -11.26 -25.28
C ILE A 417 -6.79 -10.61 -25.64
N THR A 418 -5.80 -11.44 -25.94
CA THR A 418 -4.51 -11.05 -26.48
C THR A 418 -4.51 -11.21 -28.00
N LEU A 419 -4.09 -10.16 -28.69
CA LEU A 419 -3.95 -10.13 -30.13
C LEU A 419 -2.47 -9.94 -30.45
N ARG A 420 -1.86 -10.91 -31.13
CA ARG A 420 -0.46 -10.85 -31.53
C ARG A 420 -0.33 -10.56 -33.02
N PHE A 421 0.39 -9.50 -33.36
CA PHE A 421 0.87 -9.25 -34.72
C PHE A 421 2.31 -9.72 -34.84
N PHE A 422 2.57 -10.56 -35.83
CA PHE A 422 3.90 -11.09 -36.09
C PHE A 422 4.16 -11.19 -37.59
N GLU A 423 5.41 -11.21 -37.98
CA GLU A 423 5.82 -11.58 -39.34
C GLU A 423 6.43 -12.98 -39.39
N ASN A 424 6.57 -13.51 -40.60
CA ASN A 424 7.21 -14.80 -40.85
C ASN A 424 8.38 -14.64 -41.84
N VAL A 425 9.09 -13.53 -41.74
CA VAL A 425 10.31 -13.26 -42.50
C VAL A 425 11.49 -13.57 -41.59
N THR A 426 12.45 -14.34 -42.07
CA THR A 426 13.64 -14.67 -41.28
C THR A 426 14.76 -13.68 -41.60
N PRO A 427 15.53 -13.21 -40.59
CA PRO A 427 16.68 -12.33 -40.83
C PRO A 427 17.65 -12.92 -41.86
N VAL A 428 18.17 -12.06 -42.73
CA VAL A 428 19.20 -12.45 -43.69
C VAL A 428 20.57 -12.03 -43.15
N ILE A 429 21.51 -12.97 -43.09
CA ILE A 429 22.88 -12.73 -42.62
C ILE A 429 23.83 -12.82 -43.81
N GLU A 430 24.47 -11.70 -44.15
CA GLU A 430 25.65 -11.67 -45.02
C GLU A 430 26.90 -11.67 -44.15
N GLY A 431 27.58 -12.82 -44.09
CA GLY A 431 28.74 -13.01 -43.22
C GLY A 431 30.09 -12.70 -43.90
N PRO A 432 31.16 -12.58 -43.10
CA PRO A 432 32.52 -12.37 -43.60
C PRO A 432 33.12 -13.68 -44.14
N GLU A 433 34.16 -13.54 -44.96
CA GLU A 433 35.00 -14.66 -45.39
C GLU A 433 35.93 -15.13 -44.25
N PRO A 434 36.43 -16.38 -44.31
CA PRO A 434 37.44 -16.87 -43.37
C PRO A 434 38.70 -16.00 -43.34
N VAL A 435 39.30 -15.85 -42.15
CA VAL A 435 40.50 -15.04 -41.93
C VAL A 435 41.61 -15.91 -41.35
N GLU A 436 42.84 -15.70 -41.81
CA GLU A 436 44.05 -16.32 -41.27
C GLU A 436 45.08 -15.24 -40.94
N PHE A 437 45.70 -15.30 -39.76
CA PHE A 437 46.74 -14.36 -39.34
C PHE A 437 47.71 -14.97 -38.30
N VAL A 438 48.86 -14.32 -38.13
CA VAL A 438 49.92 -14.79 -37.20
C VAL A 438 49.62 -14.32 -35.78
N PHE A 439 49.89 -15.18 -34.79
CA PHE A 439 49.73 -14.87 -33.38
C PHE A 439 50.46 -13.58 -32.97
N GLY A 440 49.74 -12.68 -32.31
CA GLY A 440 50.27 -11.39 -31.87
C GLY A 440 50.05 -10.23 -32.85
N GLU A 441 49.63 -10.50 -34.09
CA GLU A 441 49.14 -9.44 -34.97
C GLU A 441 47.82 -8.84 -34.46
N THR A 442 47.58 -7.57 -34.78
CA THR A 442 46.37 -6.84 -34.35
C THR A 442 45.73 -6.12 -35.54
N GLY A 443 44.43 -5.82 -35.41
CA GLY A 443 43.67 -5.08 -36.43
C GLY A 443 42.75 -5.93 -37.29
N TYR A 444 42.71 -7.24 -37.07
CA TYR A 444 41.73 -8.12 -37.70
C TYR A 444 40.37 -8.03 -37.02
N SER A 445 39.32 -8.12 -37.82
CA SER A 445 37.93 -8.05 -37.38
C SER A 445 37.04 -8.92 -38.27
N LEU A 446 35.90 -9.35 -37.72
CA LEU A 446 34.81 -9.95 -38.48
C LEU A 446 33.65 -8.97 -38.51
N SER A 447 32.96 -8.90 -39.64
CA SER A 447 31.82 -8.02 -39.85
C SER A 447 30.70 -8.78 -40.53
N TRP A 448 29.52 -8.79 -39.93
CA TRP A 448 28.30 -9.36 -40.48
C TRP A 448 27.30 -8.25 -40.77
N ASN A 449 26.60 -8.35 -41.88
CA ASN A 449 25.46 -7.48 -42.20
C ASN A 449 24.17 -8.29 -42.01
N VAL A 450 23.36 -7.92 -41.03
CA VAL A 450 22.10 -8.60 -40.71
C VAL A 450 20.93 -7.72 -41.12
N THR A 451 20.25 -8.09 -42.20
CA THR A 451 19.12 -7.31 -42.73
C THR A 451 17.81 -8.00 -42.43
N ASP A 452 16.89 -7.24 -41.83
CA ASP A 452 15.51 -7.60 -41.53
C ASP A 452 14.70 -6.30 -41.34
N GLU A 453 13.38 -6.33 -41.48
CA GLU A 453 12.53 -5.15 -41.25
C GLU A 453 12.29 -4.90 -39.75
N TYR A 454 12.23 -5.97 -38.94
CA TYR A 454 12.00 -5.89 -37.50
C TYR A 454 13.03 -6.71 -36.70
N PRO A 455 14.33 -6.45 -36.86
CA PRO A 455 15.37 -7.20 -36.17
C PRO A 455 15.32 -6.97 -34.65
N ASN A 456 15.85 -7.90 -33.86
CA ASN A 456 15.80 -7.84 -32.40
C ASN A 456 17.18 -7.94 -31.78
N MET A 457 17.76 -9.15 -31.73
CA MET A 457 19.02 -9.40 -31.04
C MET A 457 19.95 -10.31 -31.84
N TYR A 458 21.24 -10.24 -31.49
CA TYR A 458 22.25 -11.17 -31.96
C TYR A 458 23.05 -11.76 -30.79
N GLU A 459 23.61 -12.94 -31.04
CA GLU A 459 24.59 -13.61 -30.18
C GLU A 459 25.72 -14.16 -31.06
N ILE A 460 26.97 -13.85 -30.72
CA ILE A 460 28.17 -14.42 -31.34
C ILE A 460 28.80 -15.38 -30.34
N ARG A 461 29.17 -16.56 -30.83
CA ARG A 461 29.92 -17.57 -30.07
C ARG A 461 31.25 -17.89 -30.75
N ASP A 462 32.28 -18.14 -29.96
CA ASP A 462 33.56 -18.70 -30.40
C ASP A 462 33.66 -20.14 -29.88
N ASN A 463 33.68 -21.12 -30.78
CA ASN A 463 33.71 -22.54 -30.42
C ASN A 463 32.59 -22.94 -29.42
N ASP A 464 31.37 -22.47 -29.70
CA ASP A 464 30.15 -22.63 -28.88
C ASP A 464 30.12 -21.89 -27.53
N GLU A 465 31.18 -21.15 -27.16
CA GLU A 465 31.20 -20.31 -25.96
C GLU A 465 30.75 -18.87 -26.29
N PRO A 466 29.93 -18.22 -25.43
CA PRO A 466 29.48 -16.85 -25.65
C PRO A 466 30.65 -15.87 -25.79
N PHE A 467 30.66 -15.12 -26.90
CA PHE A 467 31.70 -14.13 -27.21
C PHE A 467 31.17 -12.70 -27.16
N ALA A 468 30.05 -12.44 -27.83
CA ALA A 468 29.39 -11.13 -27.84
C ALA A 468 27.87 -11.28 -28.01
N ASN A 469 27.10 -10.28 -27.59
CA ASN A 469 25.67 -10.20 -27.87
C ASN A 469 25.23 -8.73 -27.85
N GLY A 470 24.06 -8.46 -28.42
CA GLY A 470 23.48 -7.12 -28.44
C GLY A 470 22.16 -7.06 -29.19
N THR A 471 21.60 -5.87 -29.28
CA THR A 471 20.45 -5.58 -30.13
C THR A 471 20.92 -5.22 -31.55
N ILE A 472 20.07 -5.49 -32.54
CA ILE A 472 20.33 -5.11 -33.94
C ILE A 472 19.50 -3.88 -34.24
N ASP A 473 20.15 -2.80 -34.67
CA ASP A 473 19.47 -1.61 -35.16
C ASP A 473 19.24 -1.77 -36.67
N PRO A 474 17.98 -1.73 -37.18
CA PRO A 474 17.73 -1.86 -38.61
C PRO A 474 18.38 -0.73 -39.44
N ASP A 475 18.65 0.44 -38.85
CA ASP A 475 19.34 1.54 -39.52
C ASP A 475 20.88 1.35 -39.51
N GLU A 476 21.41 0.50 -38.63
CA GLU A 476 22.83 0.16 -38.50
C GLU A 476 23.01 -1.39 -38.43
N PRO A 477 22.74 -2.13 -39.52
CA PRO A 477 22.63 -3.59 -39.52
C PRO A 477 23.98 -4.34 -39.42
N VAL A 478 25.08 -3.60 -39.31
CA VAL A 478 26.44 -4.15 -39.38
C VAL A 478 26.99 -4.41 -37.98
N ILE A 479 27.25 -5.68 -37.68
CA ILE A 479 27.81 -6.15 -36.42
C ILE A 479 29.30 -6.44 -36.64
N THR A 480 30.18 -5.81 -35.85
CA THR A 480 31.63 -5.99 -35.99
C THR A 480 32.28 -6.38 -34.67
N ILE A 481 33.19 -7.37 -34.71
CA ILE A 481 34.00 -7.78 -33.55
C ILE A 481 35.50 -7.69 -33.88
N SER A 482 36.32 -7.42 -32.86
CA SER A 482 37.78 -7.50 -32.98
C SER A 482 38.27 -8.92 -32.71
N LEU A 483 39.27 -9.36 -33.47
CA LEU A 483 39.96 -10.65 -33.31
C LEU A 483 41.27 -10.53 -32.54
N ASN A 484 41.53 -9.38 -31.90
CA ASN A 484 42.75 -9.17 -31.14
C ASN A 484 42.79 -10.07 -29.90
N GLY A 485 43.94 -10.72 -29.67
CA GLY A 485 44.17 -11.53 -28.48
C GLY A 485 43.59 -12.94 -28.53
N LEU A 486 43.20 -13.43 -29.72
CA LEU A 486 42.90 -14.84 -29.93
C LEU A 486 44.15 -15.71 -29.76
N GLU A 487 43.95 -16.90 -29.21
CA GLU A 487 45.01 -17.89 -29.03
C GLU A 487 45.34 -18.59 -30.35
N VAL A 488 46.50 -19.26 -30.42
CA VAL A 488 46.86 -20.07 -31.59
C VAL A 488 45.86 -21.22 -31.74
N GLY A 489 45.28 -21.38 -32.94
CA GLY A 489 44.30 -22.42 -33.21
C GLY A 489 43.26 -22.03 -34.27
N VAL A 490 42.26 -22.89 -34.41
CA VAL A 490 41.09 -22.64 -35.26
C VAL A 490 39.92 -22.26 -34.36
N HIS A 491 39.40 -21.06 -34.58
CA HIS A 491 38.23 -20.51 -33.91
C HIS A 491 37.03 -20.57 -34.85
N ASN A 492 35.92 -21.17 -34.40
CA ASN A 492 34.66 -21.18 -35.14
C ASN A 492 33.71 -20.13 -34.58
N PHE A 493 33.65 -18.98 -35.25
CA PHE A 493 32.74 -17.90 -34.88
C PHE A 493 31.37 -18.14 -35.49
N THR A 494 30.33 -18.24 -34.67
CA THR A 494 28.95 -18.39 -35.11
C THR A 494 28.11 -17.21 -34.62
N LEU A 495 27.53 -16.46 -35.57
CA LEU A 495 26.51 -15.44 -35.30
C LEU A 495 25.12 -16.10 -35.36
N TYR A 496 24.32 -15.89 -34.32
CA TYR A 496 22.88 -16.12 -34.28
C TYR A 496 22.19 -14.77 -34.27
N ALA A 497 21.15 -14.60 -35.08
CA ALA A 497 20.31 -13.40 -35.08
C ALA A 497 18.84 -13.79 -35.02
N ASN A 498 18.03 -12.99 -34.33
CA ASN A 498 16.58 -13.12 -34.34
C ASN A 498 15.87 -11.78 -34.57
N ASP A 499 14.65 -11.86 -35.06
CA ASP A 499 13.74 -10.73 -35.19
C ASP A 499 12.82 -10.62 -33.94
N THR A 500 11.94 -9.63 -33.95
CA THR A 500 10.96 -9.39 -32.88
C THR A 500 9.81 -10.41 -32.88
N SER A 501 9.61 -11.13 -33.99
CA SER A 501 8.61 -12.20 -34.14
C SER A 501 9.12 -13.58 -33.70
N GLY A 502 10.43 -13.70 -33.44
CA GLY A 502 11.11 -14.92 -33.04
C GLY A 502 11.69 -15.76 -34.18
N ASN A 503 11.70 -15.26 -35.43
CA ASN A 503 12.37 -15.93 -36.53
C ASN A 503 13.89 -15.81 -36.37
N THR A 504 14.64 -16.86 -36.69
CA THR A 504 16.07 -16.96 -36.37
C THR A 504 16.91 -17.35 -37.58
N ALA A 505 18.09 -16.74 -37.73
CA ALA A 505 19.12 -17.12 -38.69
C ALA A 505 20.47 -17.31 -38.01
N MET A 506 21.38 -18.03 -38.68
CA MET A 506 22.76 -18.19 -38.20
C MET A 506 23.78 -18.22 -39.34
N HIS A 507 25.01 -17.79 -39.06
CA HIS A 507 26.16 -17.88 -39.97
C HIS A 507 27.43 -18.22 -39.19
N SER A 508 28.24 -19.17 -39.71
CA SER A 508 29.52 -19.55 -39.11
C SER A 508 30.70 -19.22 -40.03
N VAL A 509 31.81 -18.79 -39.44
CA VAL A 509 33.06 -18.48 -40.15
C VAL A 509 34.26 -18.99 -39.34
N LEU A 510 35.26 -19.52 -40.04
CA LEU A 510 36.49 -19.99 -39.41
C LEU A 510 37.55 -18.89 -39.39
N VAL A 511 38.18 -18.71 -38.24
CA VAL A 511 39.37 -17.87 -38.06
C VAL A 511 40.53 -18.77 -37.66
N THR A 512 41.63 -18.71 -38.39
CA THR A 512 42.84 -19.49 -38.09
C THR A 512 43.95 -18.58 -37.60
N VAL A 513 44.37 -18.75 -36.36
CA VAL A 513 45.55 -18.08 -35.80
C VAL A 513 46.70 -19.05 -35.84
N ILE A 514 47.68 -18.78 -36.69
CA ILE A 514 48.88 -19.61 -36.80
C ILE A 514 49.97 -19.09 -35.86
N GLY A 515 50.78 -20.00 -35.32
CA GLY A 515 52.00 -19.61 -34.60
C GLY A 515 53.00 -18.98 -35.56
N ASP A 516 53.90 -18.16 -35.02
CA ASP A 516 55.05 -17.67 -35.80
C ASP A 516 56.00 -18.84 -36.11
N ASP A 517 56.41 -18.98 -37.36
CA ASP A 517 57.35 -20.01 -37.84
C ASP A 517 58.69 -19.42 -38.28
N VAL A 518 58.92 -18.13 -38.04
CA VAL A 518 60.14 -17.41 -38.41
C VAL A 518 61.06 -17.30 -37.19
N PRO A 519 62.23 -17.97 -37.17
CA PRO A 519 63.14 -17.84 -36.04
C PRO A 519 63.78 -16.45 -35.93
N PRO A 520 64.14 -16.04 -34.70
CA PRO A 520 64.94 -14.85 -34.46
C PRO A 520 66.21 -14.77 -35.30
N VAL A 521 66.64 -13.55 -35.62
CA VAL A 521 67.87 -13.32 -36.40
C VAL A 521 68.93 -12.65 -35.54
N ILE A 522 70.04 -13.35 -35.30
CA ILE A 522 71.25 -12.75 -34.71
C ILE A 522 72.09 -12.13 -35.84
N SER A 523 72.05 -10.80 -35.94
CA SER A 523 72.72 -10.03 -36.99
C SER A 523 74.17 -9.63 -36.65
N TYR A 524 74.52 -9.59 -35.36
CA TYR A 524 75.88 -9.32 -34.90
C TYR A 524 76.27 -10.23 -33.75
N THR A 525 77.49 -10.77 -33.83
CA THR A 525 78.14 -11.56 -32.79
C THR A 525 79.50 -10.92 -32.50
N PRO A 526 79.86 -10.69 -31.22
CA PRO A 526 81.16 -10.13 -30.90
C PRO A 526 82.29 -11.09 -31.31
N PRO A 527 83.47 -10.59 -31.68
CA PRO A 527 84.62 -11.44 -31.98
C PRO A 527 85.13 -12.16 -30.72
N ASP A 528 85.97 -13.18 -30.90
CA ASP A 528 86.64 -13.87 -29.80
C ASP A 528 87.34 -12.89 -28.84
N ILE A 529 87.13 -13.09 -27.54
CA ILE A 529 87.53 -12.17 -26.49
C ILE A 529 88.79 -12.70 -25.79
N TYR A 530 89.78 -11.84 -25.58
CA TYR A 530 91.05 -12.20 -24.95
C TYR A 530 91.34 -11.26 -23.79
N TYR A 531 91.50 -11.80 -22.57
CA TYR A 531 91.89 -10.99 -21.42
C TYR A 531 92.73 -11.79 -20.40
N THR A 532 93.23 -11.09 -19.37
CA THR A 532 94.00 -11.70 -18.28
C THR A 532 93.10 -11.94 -17.06
N GLN A 533 93.27 -13.07 -16.38
CA GLN A 533 92.45 -13.42 -15.22
C GLN A 533 92.45 -12.29 -14.17
N GLY A 534 91.27 -11.79 -13.83
CA GLY A 534 91.07 -10.65 -12.94
C GLY A 534 90.79 -9.31 -13.64
N ALA A 535 90.78 -9.27 -14.98
CA ALA A 535 90.23 -8.15 -15.73
C ALA A 535 88.74 -7.92 -15.38
N ARG A 536 88.32 -6.66 -15.37
CA ARG A 536 86.94 -6.23 -15.07
C ARG A 536 86.34 -5.52 -16.29
N ASN A 537 85.03 -5.40 -16.33
CA ASN A 537 84.27 -4.65 -17.34
C ASN A 537 84.59 -5.12 -18.77
N GLN A 538 84.44 -6.42 -19.03
CA GLN A 538 84.59 -6.99 -20.37
C GLN A 538 83.22 -7.03 -21.03
N ILE A 539 82.61 -5.86 -21.23
CA ILE A 539 81.24 -5.75 -21.76
C ILE A 539 81.28 -5.80 -23.28
N TYR A 540 80.59 -6.77 -23.87
CA TYR A 540 80.37 -6.90 -25.30
C TYR A 540 78.90 -7.16 -25.57
N ASN A 541 78.48 -6.95 -26.81
CA ASN A 541 77.08 -7.03 -27.20
C ASN A 541 76.87 -7.99 -28.38
N TRP A 542 75.71 -8.62 -28.39
CA TRP A 542 75.11 -9.19 -29.60
C TRP A 542 74.06 -8.23 -30.15
N THR A 543 73.75 -8.39 -31.44
CA THR A 543 72.55 -7.76 -32.03
C THR A 543 71.64 -8.86 -32.55
N ALA A 544 70.42 -8.90 -32.05
CA ALA A 544 69.37 -9.80 -32.49
C ALA A 544 68.12 -9.00 -32.85
N THR A 545 67.30 -9.51 -33.76
CA THR A 545 66.02 -8.92 -34.14
C THR A 545 64.98 -10.00 -34.39
N ASP A 546 63.75 -9.74 -34.00
CA ASP A 546 62.57 -10.53 -34.28
C ASP A 546 61.33 -9.62 -34.19
N ASP A 547 60.25 -9.92 -34.91
CA ASP A 547 59.00 -9.15 -34.86
C ASP A 547 58.17 -9.48 -33.60
N PHE A 548 58.41 -10.65 -32.98
CA PHE A 548 57.72 -11.21 -31.82
C PHE A 548 58.70 -11.62 -30.70
N MET A 549 59.65 -10.75 -30.36
CA MET A 549 60.63 -10.97 -29.28
C MET A 549 59.98 -11.41 -27.94
N ASP A 550 60.59 -12.37 -27.25
CA ASP A 550 60.16 -12.85 -25.92
C ASP A 550 61.28 -12.73 -24.88
N TYR A 551 62.23 -13.66 -24.84
CA TYR A 551 63.33 -13.68 -23.87
C TYR A 551 64.65 -14.17 -24.46
N TYR A 552 65.75 -14.01 -23.72
CA TYR A 552 67.06 -14.54 -24.10
C TYR A 552 67.75 -15.25 -22.93
N GLU A 553 68.65 -16.18 -23.24
CA GLU A 553 69.51 -16.87 -22.29
C GLU A 553 70.99 -16.70 -22.67
N ILE A 554 71.86 -16.53 -21.67
CA ILE A 554 73.31 -16.56 -21.86
C ILE A 554 73.87 -17.78 -21.13
N LEU A 555 74.64 -18.59 -21.85
CA LEU A 555 75.25 -19.81 -21.36
C LEU A 555 76.77 -19.70 -21.36
N ILE A 556 77.42 -20.17 -20.30
CA ILE A 556 78.88 -20.31 -20.23
C ILE A 556 79.22 -21.79 -20.08
N ASN A 557 79.99 -22.37 -21.00
CA ASN A 557 80.32 -23.80 -20.98
C ASN A 557 79.08 -24.70 -20.93
N GLY A 558 78.01 -24.26 -21.61
CA GLY A 558 76.73 -24.98 -21.69
C GLY A 558 75.81 -24.84 -20.46
N VAL A 559 76.16 -23.99 -19.49
CA VAL A 559 75.33 -23.72 -18.30
C VAL A 559 74.72 -22.32 -18.42
N VAL A 560 73.40 -22.20 -18.31
CA VAL A 560 72.69 -20.91 -18.27
C VAL A 560 73.15 -20.11 -17.05
N VAL A 561 73.66 -18.91 -17.30
CA VAL A 561 74.10 -17.96 -16.26
C VAL A 561 73.18 -16.74 -16.16
N GLU A 562 72.39 -16.48 -17.20
CA GLU A 562 71.47 -15.35 -17.29
C GLU A 562 70.27 -15.73 -18.15
N THR A 563 69.09 -15.29 -17.71
CA THR A 563 67.82 -15.35 -18.45
C THR A 563 67.12 -14.02 -18.20
N ASP A 564 66.75 -13.31 -19.26
CA ASP A 564 66.14 -11.98 -19.15
C ASP A 564 65.21 -11.68 -20.34
N ASP A 565 64.32 -10.70 -20.18
CA ASP A 565 63.34 -10.31 -21.19
C ASP A 565 64.03 -9.68 -22.42
N TRP A 566 63.67 -10.14 -23.61
CA TRP A 566 64.25 -9.64 -24.85
C TRP A 566 63.38 -8.53 -25.42
N THR A 567 63.73 -7.28 -25.08
CA THR A 567 62.91 -6.11 -25.43
C THR A 567 63.59 -5.14 -26.40
N THR A 568 64.89 -5.31 -26.64
CA THR A 568 65.67 -4.42 -27.51
C THR A 568 66.61 -5.20 -28.41
N THR A 569 67.00 -4.60 -29.53
CA THR A 569 67.85 -5.27 -30.52
C THR A 569 69.28 -5.52 -30.06
N ASN A 570 69.74 -4.83 -29.00
CA ASN A 570 71.10 -4.89 -28.50
C ASN A 570 71.14 -5.57 -27.14
N ILE A 571 71.80 -6.72 -27.06
CA ILE A 571 71.91 -7.52 -25.83
C ILE A 571 73.35 -7.44 -25.34
N GLU A 572 73.58 -6.81 -24.18
CA GLU A 572 74.91 -6.61 -23.59
C GLU A 572 75.19 -7.63 -22.50
N PHE A 573 76.43 -8.10 -22.41
CA PHE A 573 76.88 -9.03 -21.37
C PHE A 573 78.29 -8.69 -20.89
N ASP A 574 78.54 -8.75 -19.57
CA ASP A 574 79.89 -8.61 -19.01
C ASP A 574 80.58 -9.98 -18.93
N PHE A 575 81.55 -10.19 -19.82
CA PHE A 575 82.33 -11.42 -19.92
C PHE A 575 83.43 -11.54 -18.87
N ALA A 576 83.53 -10.61 -17.91
CA ALA A 576 84.54 -10.64 -16.85
C ALA A 576 84.30 -11.77 -15.83
N GLY A 577 85.33 -12.09 -15.05
CA GLY A 577 85.20 -13.03 -13.92
C GLY A 577 85.40 -14.51 -14.24
N LEU A 578 85.70 -14.87 -15.49
CA LEU A 578 86.05 -16.25 -15.86
C LEU A 578 87.45 -16.65 -15.35
N ILE A 579 87.61 -17.94 -15.06
CA ILE A 579 88.90 -18.51 -14.63
C ILE A 579 89.87 -18.63 -15.81
N GLN A 580 91.16 -18.87 -15.53
CA GLN A 580 92.13 -19.13 -16.59
C GLN A 580 91.72 -20.36 -17.42
N GLY A 581 91.62 -20.19 -18.74
CA GLY A 581 91.20 -21.25 -19.67
C GLY A 581 90.51 -20.73 -20.92
N GLU A 582 89.93 -21.66 -21.68
CA GLU A 582 89.05 -21.38 -22.82
C GLU A 582 87.61 -21.61 -22.38
N HIS A 583 86.73 -20.65 -22.66
CA HIS A 583 85.32 -20.71 -22.35
C HIS A 583 84.51 -20.43 -23.61
N ASN A 584 83.43 -21.16 -23.85
CA ASN A 584 82.44 -20.78 -24.84
C ASN A 584 81.28 -20.06 -24.14
N VAL A 585 80.91 -18.90 -24.68
CA VAL A 585 79.76 -18.13 -24.19
C VAL A 585 78.75 -18.05 -25.32
N THR A 586 77.56 -18.59 -25.08
CA THR A 586 76.49 -18.72 -26.08
C THR A 586 75.31 -17.85 -25.69
N LEU A 587 74.87 -16.97 -26.59
CA LEU A 587 73.57 -16.31 -26.51
C LEU A 587 72.53 -17.18 -27.22
N ARG A 588 71.37 -17.38 -26.59
CA ARG A 588 70.15 -17.88 -27.21
C ARG A 588 69.07 -16.83 -27.11
N VAL A 589 68.37 -16.54 -28.19
CA VAL A 589 67.21 -15.65 -28.22
C VAL A 589 65.98 -16.45 -28.63
N TYR A 590 64.85 -16.17 -27.99
CA TYR A 590 63.57 -16.84 -28.20
C TYR A 590 62.49 -15.81 -28.58
N ASP A 591 61.67 -16.15 -29.57
CA ASP A 591 60.43 -15.43 -29.85
C ASP A 591 59.25 -16.03 -29.04
N ARG A 592 58.07 -15.42 -29.16
CA ARG A 592 56.83 -15.85 -28.47
C ARG A 592 56.26 -17.19 -28.94
N SER A 593 56.73 -17.71 -30.07
CA SER A 593 56.34 -19.01 -30.60
C SER A 593 57.41 -20.08 -30.36
N ASP A 594 58.34 -19.81 -29.43
CA ASP A 594 59.46 -20.67 -29.05
C ASP A 594 60.47 -20.96 -30.19
N ASN A 595 60.46 -20.20 -31.29
CA ASN A 595 61.55 -20.30 -32.25
C ASN A 595 62.82 -19.67 -31.64
N MET A 596 63.97 -20.24 -31.97
CA MET A 596 65.23 -19.90 -31.32
C MET A 596 66.37 -19.73 -32.32
N ALA A 597 67.23 -18.75 -32.05
CA ALA A 597 68.55 -18.64 -32.67
C ALA A 597 69.65 -18.56 -31.59
N GLU A 598 70.81 -19.14 -31.90
CA GLU A 598 71.95 -19.14 -30.99
C GLU A 598 73.24 -18.67 -31.67
N SER A 599 74.10 -18.01 -30.90
CA SER A 599 75.42 -17.58 -31.35
C SER A 599 76.45 -17.74 -30.24
N THR A 600 77.65 -18.22 -30.58
CA THR A 600 78.71 -18.56 -29.62
C THR A 600 79.97 -17.75 -29.86
N VAL A 601 80.57 -17.26 -28.79
CA VAL A 601 81.83 -16.51 -28.76
C VAL A 601 82.85 -17.26 -27.89
N MET A 602 84.09 -17.37 -28.37
CA MET A 602 85.18 -17.96 -27.57
C MET A 602 85.85 -16.90 -26.71
N VAL A 603 86.08 -17.22 -25.44
CA VAL A 603 86.76 -16.36 -24.47
C VAL A 603 88.02 -17.05 -23.96
N PHE A 604 89.16 -16.39 -24.17
CA PHE A 604 90.48 -16.88 -23.78
C PHE A 604 91.02 -16.07 -22.61
N VAL A 605 91.13 -16.72 -21.45
CA VAL A 605 91.61 -16.09 -20.21
C VAL A 605 93.02 -16.57 -19.89
N SER A 606 93.98 -15.66 -19.99
CA SER A 606 95.39 -15.92 -19.69
C SER A 606 95.74 -15.72 -18.20
N ALA A 607 96.83 -16.34 -17.72
CA ALA A 607 97.25 -16.24 -16.33
C ALA A 607 97.53 -14.80 -15.88
N SER A 608 97.26 -14.50 -14.62
CA SER A 608 97.57 -13.19 -14.03
C SER A 608 99.08 -12.89 -14.07
N THR A 609 99.44 -11.69 -14.53
CA THR A 609 100.83 -11.21 -14.62
C THR A 609 101.53 -11.09 -13.26
N THR A 610 100.79 -11.14 -12.14
CA THR A 610 101.33 -11.05 -10.77
C THR A 610 101.98 -12.36 -10.30
N SER A 611 101.63 -13.50 -10.91
CA SER A 611 102.19 -14.83 -10.59
C SER A 611 103.64 -15.00 -11.07
N VAL A 612 104.01 -14.30 -12.16
CA VAL A 612 105.32 -14.48 -12.82
C VAL A 612 106.45 -13.78 -12.06
N TYR A 613 106.20 -12.65 -11.38
CA TYR A 613 107.27 -11.89 -10.69
C TYR A 613 107.66 -12.47 -9.32
N LEU A 614 106.77 -13.19 -8.63
CA LEU A 614 107.04 -13.72 -7.29
C LEU A 614 108.07 -14.86 -7.29
N THR A 615 108.12 -15.66 -8.36
CA THR A 615 109.07 -16.78 -8.52
C THR A 615 110.48 -16.30 -8.83
N TRP A 616 110.64 -15.20 -9.58
CA TRP A 616 111.94 -14.57 -9.84
C TRP A 616 112.56 -13.93 -8.59
N ILE A 617 111.76 -13.29 -7.72
CA ILE A 617 112.27 -12.60 -6.52
C ILE A 617 112.77 -13.60 -5.46
N LEU A 618 112.10 -14.75 -5.29
CA LEU A 618 112.52 -15.81 -4.36
C LEU A 618 113.78 -16.56 -4.83
N GLY A 619 113.99 -16.70 -6.14
CA GLY A 619 115.21 -17.31 -6.70
C GLY A 619 116.47 -16.45 -6.50
N ILE A 620 116.35 -15.13 -6.63
CA ILE A 620 117.48 -14.19 -6.48
C ILE A 620 117.90 -14.04 -5.01
N THR A 621 116.95 -14.05 -4.06
CA THR A 621 117.26 -13.94 -2.62
C THR A 621 117.96 -15.19 -2.05
N ALA A 622 117.59 -16.40 -2.50
CA ALA A 622 118.26 -17.63 -2.08
C ALA A 622 119.72 -17.70 -2.57
N GLY A 623 119.99 -17.25 -3.81
CA GLY A 623 121.35 -17.20 -4.36
C GLY A 623 122.29 -16.25 -3.61
N VAL A 624 121.80 -15.09 -3.17
CA VAL A 624 122.59 -14.11 -2.40
C VAL A 624 122.95 -14.63 -1.00
N ILE A 625 122.05 -15.35 -0.34
CA ILE A 625 122.30 -15.93 1.00
C ILE A 625 123.39 -17.02 0.96
N VAL A 626 123.39 -17.86 -0.09
CA VAL A 626 124.42 -18.90 -0.27
C VAL A 626 125.80 -18.27 -0.53
N ILE A 627 125.87 -17.20 -1.33
CA ILE A 627 127.14 -16.50 -1.60
C ILE A 627 127.67 -15.81 -0.33
N ILE A 628 126.80 -15.18 0.47
CA ILE A 628 127.20 -14.59 1.76
C ILE A 628 127.70 -15.65 2.74
N ALA A 629 127.04 -16.82 2.80
CA ALA A 629 127.47 -17.93 3.64
C ALA A 629 128.84 -18.51 3.21
N ILE A 630 129.10 -18.62 1.90
CA ILE A 630 130.40 -19.07 1.35
C ILE A 630 131.49 -18.04 1.64
N VAL A 631 131.22 -16.74 1.44
CA VAL A 631 132.18 -15.66 1.70
C VAL A 631 132.49 -15.53 3.20
N TRP A 632 131.50 -15.73 4.07
CA TRP A 632 131.71 -15.74 5.52
C TRP A 632 132.57 -16.93 5.98
N PHE A 633 132.32 -18.14 5.44
CA PHE A 633 133.08 -19.35 5.77
C PHE A 633 134.55 -19.30 5.33
N VAL A 634 134.86 -18.65 4.21
CA VAL A 634 136.25 -18.51 3.71
C VAL A 634 137.05 -17.46 4.49
N ARG A 635 136.40 -16.46 5.12
CA ARG A 635 137.09 -15.32 5.75
C ARG A 635 137.38 -15.48 7.24
N TYR A 636 136.82 -16.49 7.92
CA TYR A 636 136.94 -16.69 9.38
C TYR A 636 137.39 -18.10 9.80
N ARG A 637 138.38 -18.67 9.09
CA ARG A 637 139.16 -19.82 9.57
C ARG A 637 140.53 -19.41 10.09
#